data_AF-A0A7X7LX28-F1
#
_entry.id   AF-A0A7X7LX28-F1
#
_cell.length_a   1.000
_cell.length_b   1.000
_cell.length_c   1.000
_cell.angle_alpha   90.00
_cell.angle_beta   90.00
_cell.angle_gamma   90.00
#
_symmetry.space_group_name_H-M   'P 1'
#
loop_
_entity.id
_entity.type
_entity.pdbx_description
1 polymer ?
#
loop_
_entity_poly.entity_id
_entity_poly.type
_entity_poly.pdbx_seq_one_letter_code
_entity_poly.pdbx_strand_id
1 'polypeptide(L)'
;MNGWRLLVGALIAYGSLYPFQFVWPDSPSGALAALLHDSRLWSSRGDVAGNLLLFVPWGALQATAPAHSRWHWPSFASGIALALVLQVLQIGLPSRDAALSDVFWNSIGILVGQFVLHPFVRKLVAGRGASSQFDPALLLPLLWLGLMALPLLPSLDWQALKSHLRVFLGPSAVGFPDLLLAYAGVLVVGSALASRFPPARTLLLLGLTIALAAAAKLLTVHNALYRAELLSWCLAWASAVFLIQFRPQWLNALAFGAMLLGMTLSALAPFDFTGSPGAFNLLPFVGYLRGDMLGNLRELAQTAWVAVAILWLGARIGGNVRGIGGFLVVWVLLLEFAQMWIVGRSADITPALTTLIVSLLMRDARLGAAQAIAQPGTAPVRSEEVPNDRLAEVPKTSQPLSWRSPLGLAGLAGWILAVIALSWLVRQPGVPYNVRELFLGDGNPLAIAVFTLALLWIGAGSWLAVKIAAGARHPWLQLPVLLVANGIVSLLLLLASVTGESIMDIAGSTNLHWMVVNKLSWGAWWAGVFREHISPGFVAPIERVVRYLALYLPPSAFLAVALLAAKPESSAGRRLDALKAGLVLLPLLWLCKAIAFDWSSTDNLNELIAPNGAFGLGGGAYLYLLLGIAAVNMAALGQAASPRALAVAALLTVLCLPVSWFLLTKGLSPAVEKYGMFYSGVQFLLGPDRKEALPEFVLQLRWMALYLGLQLVGAAGIRLARSVFWRGQATLTPLPQGSRQAPTRWSLFLSPGKGNPIR
;
A
#
# COMPACT_ATOMS: atom_id res chain seq x y z
N MET A 1 -6.93 2.08 8.65
CA MET A 1 -5.51 1.61 8.64
C MET A 1 -4.93 1.51 7.24
N ASN A 2 -5.63 0.94 6.24
CA ASN A 2 -5.17 1.01 4.83
C ASN A 2 -4.93 2.46 4.37
N GLY A 3 -5.77 3.41 4.82
CA GLY A 3 -5.56 4.84 4.56
C GLY A 3 -4.26 5.43 5.13
N TRP A 4 -3.75 4.91 6.26
CA TRP A 4 -2.50 5.42 6.86
C TRP A 4 -1.27 4.98 6.09
N ARG A 5 -1.26 3.74 5.61
CA ARG A 5 -0.19 3.26 4.72
C ARG A 5 -0.20 3.97 3.39
N LEU A 6 -1.39 4.24 2.83
CA LEU A 6 -1.50 5.04 1.61
C LEU A 6 -0.98 6.45 1.82
N LEU A 7 -1.32 7.09 2.94
CA LEU A 7 -0.81 8.42 3.27
C LEU A 7 0.72 8.43 3.41
N VAL A 8 1.30 7.52 4.19
CA VAL A 8 2.75 7.44 4.35
C VAL A 8 3.43 7.07 3.05
N GLY A 9 2.88 6.14 2.26
CA GLY A 9 3.38 5.83 0.93
C GLY A 9 3.36 7.04 0.00
N ALA A 10 2.30 7.84 0.03
CA ALA A 10 2.20 9.08 -0.73
C ALA A 10 3.24 10.12 -0.27
N LEU A 11 3.46 10.28 1.05
CA LEU A 11 4.48 11.20 1.59
C LEU A 11 5.90 10.75 1.24
N ILE A 12 6.19 9.45 1.32
CA ILE A 12 7.47 8.86 0.90
C ILE A 12 7.68 9.11 -0.60
N ALA A 13 6.68 8.81 -1.43
CA ALA A 13 6.76 9.05 -2.86
C ALA A 13 6.95 10.54 -3.18
N TYR A 14 6.25 11.41 -2.46
CA TYR A 14 6.39 12.86 -2.59
C TYR A 14 7.82 13.32 -2.30
N GLY A 15 8.37 12.95 -1.14
CA GLY A 15 9.72 13.34 -0.74
C GLY A 15 10.81 12.78 -1.66
N SER A 16 10.58 11.59 -2.21
CA SER A 16 11.55 10.93 -3.11
C SER A 16 11.53 11.50 -4.53
N LEU A 17 10.37 11.96 -5.02
CA LEU A 17 10.18 12.42 -6.39
C LEU A 17 10.21 13.95 -6.55
N TYR A 18 10.12 14.71 -5.45
CA TYR A 18 10.28 16.16 -5.47
C TYR A 18 11.68 16.55 -6.02
N PRO A 19 11.78 17.53 -6.95
CA PRO A 19 10.77 18.54 -7.34
C PRO A 19 9.86 18.17 -8.54
N PHE A 20 9.74 16.90 -8.90
CA PHE A 20 8.91 16.40 -10.03
C PHE A 20 9.35 16.92 -11.42
N GLN A 21 10.62 17.29 -11.57
CA GLN A 21 11.19 17.74 -12.84
C GLN A 21 11.73 16.54 -13.64
N PHE A 22 10.82 15.77 -14.22
CA PHE A 22 11.20 14.57 -14.94
C PHE A 22 11.80 14.91 -16.32
N VAL A 23 12.99 14.41 -16.59
CA VAL A 23 13.66 14.43 -17.90
C VAL A 23 14.02 12.99 -18.23
N TRP A 24 13.50 12.50 -19.36
CA TRP A 24 13.67 11.10 -19.72
C TRP A 24 15.08 10.85 -20.28
N PRO A 25 15.78 9.78 -19.86
CA PRO A 25 17.11 9.48 -20.39
C PRO A 25 17.04 9.06 -21.87
N ASP A 26 18.08 9.38 -22.64
CA ASP A 26 18.21 8.99 -24.05
C ASP A 26 18.19 7.46 -24.23
N SER A 27 18.68 6.71 -23.24
CA SER A 27 18.64 5.24 -23.20
C SER A 27 18.09 4.71 -21.86
N PRO A 28 16.77 4.44 -21.78
CA PRO A 28 16.14 3.94 -20.55
C PRO A 28 16.61 2.53 -20.17
N SER A 29 16.87 1.67 -21.16
CA SER A 29 17.41 0.32 -20.93
C SER A 29 18.84 0.38 -20.41
N GLY A 30 19.67 1.29 -20.95
CA GLY A 30 21.01 1.55 -20.44
C GLY A 30 21.02 2.09 -19.02
N ALA A 31 20.13 3.04 -18.71
CA ALA A 31 20.01 3.60 -17.36
C ALA A 31 19.51 2.56 -16.34
N LEU A 32 18.57 1.69 -16.73
CA LEU A 32 18.13 0.58 -15.88
C LEU A 32 19.25 -0.46 -15.67
N ALA A 33 20.00 -0.80 -16.73
CA ALA A 33 21.15 -1.68 -16.61
C ALA A 33 22.23 -1.08 -15.70
N ALA A 34 22.50 0.22 -15.81
CA ALA A 34 23.42 0.93 -14.92
C ALA A 34 22.97 0.89 -13.45
N LEU A 35 21.68 1.10 -13.18
CA LEU A 35 21.11 0.97 -11.84
C LEU A 35 21.31 -0.45 -11.28
N LEU A 36 21.10 -1.48 -12.10
CA LEU A 36 21.29 -2.88 -11.71
C LEU A 36 22.76 -3.27 -11.54
N HIS A 37 23.67 -2.59 -12.24
CA HIS A 37 25.12 -2.83 -12.19
C HIS A 37 25.83 -1.99 -11.13
N ASP A 38 25.18 -0.98 -10.52
CA ASP A 38 25.79 -0.19 -9.45
C ASP A 38 25.90 -1.05 -8.17
N SER A 39 27.15 -1.26 -7.74
CA SER A 39 27.51 -2.08 -6.57
C SER A 39 27.86 -1.24 -5.34
N ARG A 40 27.79 0.10 -5.43
CA ARG A 40 28.09 0.98 -4.31
C ARG A 40 26.98 0.86 -3.26
N LEU A 41 27.33 0.36 -2.08
CA LEU A 41 26.40 0.27 -0.93
C LEU A 41 26.32 1.57 -0.11
N TRP A 42 27.32 2.45 -0.24
CA TRP A 42 27.46 3.66 0.55
C TRP A 42 27.65 4.87 -0.36
N SER A 43 26.79 5.87 -0.17
CA SER A 43 26.92 7.20 -0.75
C SER A 43 27.49 8.16 0.31
N SER A 44 26.66 8.99 0.93
CA SER A 44 27.02 9.87 2.05
C SER A 44 26.28 9.48 3.33
N ARG A 45 26.82 9.87 4.50
CA ARG A 45 26.15 9.64 5.79
C ARG A 45 24.75 10.24 5.86
N GLY A 46 24.56 11.42 5.26
CA GLY A 46 23.27 12.12 5.24
C GLY A 46 22.24 11.40 4.36
N ASP A 47 22.67 10.94 3.19
CA ASP A 47 21.82 10.22 2.24
C ASP A 47 21.38 8.84 2.77
N VAL A 48 22.34 8.09 3.34
CA VAL A 48 22.05 6.83 4.05
C VAL A 48 21.06 7.02 5.19
N ALA A 49 21.28 8.04 6.03
CA ALA A 49 20.37 8.35 7.13
C ALA A 49 18.98 8.77 6.61
N GLY A 50 18.92 9.55 5.53
CA GLY A 50 17.68 9.99 4.88
C GLY A 50 16.84 8.81 4.40
N ASN A 51 17.44 7.91 3.61
CA ASN A 51 16.77 6.73 3.07
C ASN A 51 16.33 5.77 4.19
N LEU A 52 17.18 5.52 5.19
CA LEU A 52 16.80 4.72 6.35
C LEU A 52 15.60 5.33 7.09
N LEU A 53 15.66 6.62 7.47
CA LEU A 53 14.63 7.26 8.28
C LEU A 53 13.30 7.42 7.53
N LEU A 54 13.35 7.64 6.21
CA LEU A 54 12.16 7.84 5.37
C LEU A 54 11.19 6.65 5.42
N PHE A 55 11.72 5.42 5.51
CA PHE A 55 10.92 4.20 5.52
C PHE A 55 10.62 3.62 6.92
N VAL A 56 11.18 4.18 8.00
CA VAL A 56 10.84 3.79 9.37
C VAL A 56 9.33 3.92 9.66
N PRO A 57 8.63 5.02 9.30
CA PRO A 57 7.20 5.16 9.54
C PRO A 57 6.37 4.08 8.83
N TRP A 58 6.79 3.66 7.63
CA TRP A 58 6.14 2.57 6.89
C TRP A 58 6.18 1.25 7.67
N GLY A 59 7.36 0.89 8.19
CA GLY A 59 7.53 -0.29 9.04
C GLY A 59 6.76 -0.21 10.36
N ALA A 60 6.63 0.98 10.95
CA ALA A 60 6.00 1.20 12.24
C ALA A 60 4.45 1.13 12.20
N LEU A 61 3.82 1.53 11.09
CA LEU A 61 2.36 1.57 10.91
C LEU A 61 1.67 0.20 10.72
N GLN A 62 2.32 -0.90 11.08
CA GLN A 62 1.76 -2.26 11.01
C GLN A 62 0.79 -2.60 12.16
N ALA A 63 -0.04 -1.62 12.54
CA ALA A 63 -0.69 -1.50 13.84
C ALA A 63 -1.78 -2.52 14.23
N THR A 64 -1.91 -3.68 13.55
CA THR A 64 -2.86 -4.74 13.93
C THR A 64 -2.30 -6.16 13.92
N ALA A 65 -1.09 -6.38 13.39
CA ALA A 65 -0.49 -7.71 13.37
C ALA A 65 0.30 -7.96 14.68
N PRO A 66 0.11 -9.11 15.36
CA PRO A 66 0.98 -9.53 16.45
C PRO A 66 2.47 -9.51 16.03
N ALA A 67 3.39 -9.23 16.95
CA ALA A 67 4.83 -9.14 16.67
C ALA A 67 5.40 -10.41 16.00
N HIS A 68 4.79 -11.58 16.25
CA HIS A 68 5.17 -12.87 15.66
C HIS A 68 4.34 -13.26 14.41
N SER A 69 3.63 -12.30 13.80
CA SER A 69 2.69 -12.60 12.74
C SER A 69 3.30 -12.46 11.35
N ARG A 70 3.07 -13.44 10.47
CA ARG A 70 3.52 -13.43 9.07
C ARG A 70 2.99 -12.25 8.21
N TRP A 71 2.04 -11.46 8.74
CA TRP A 71 1.52 -10.24 8.10
C TRP A 71 2.57 -9.12 7.96
N HIS A 72 3.73 -9.29 8.60
CA HIS A 72 4.92 -8.46 8.43
C HIS A 72 5.52 -8.54 7.03
N TRP A 73 5.52 -9.72 6.42
CA TRP A 73 6.19 -9.95 5.13
C TRP A 73 5.54 -9.26 3.95
N PRO A 74 4.19 -9.24 3.82
CA PRO A 74 3.52 -8.43 2.80
C PRO A 74 3.79 -6.93 2.97
N SER A 75 3.86 -6.41 4.20
CA SER A 75 4.16 -4.99 4.44
C SER A 75 5.59 -4.65 4.09
N PHE A 76 6.53 -5.52 4.48
CA PHE A 76 7.94 -5.43 4.12
C PHE A 76 8.12 -5.49 2.59
N ALA A 77 7.54 -6.50 1.94
CA ALA A 77 7.56 -6.64 0.49
C ALA A 77 6.94 -5.44 -0.24
N SER A 78 5.81 -4.92 0.25
CA SER A 78 5.20 -3.72 -0.34
C SER A 78 6.02 -2.44 -0.13
N GLY A 79 6.77 -2.34 0.98
CA GLY A 79 7.69 -1.23 1.21
C GLY A 79 8.93 -1.31 0.34
N ILE A 80 9.50 -2.51 0.16
CA ILE A 80 10.58 -2.75 -0.81
C ILE A 80 10.10 -2.46 -2.23
N ALA A 81 8.91 -2.94 -2.60
CA ALA A 81 8.34 -2.67 -3.91
C ALA A 81 8.16 -1.15 -4.14
N LEU A 82 7.68 -0.42 -3.13
CA LEU A 82 7.60 1.04 -3.19
C LEU A 82 9.00 1.66 -3.37
N ALA A 83 10.00 1.26 -2.58
CA ALA A 83 11.36 1.77 -2.70
C ALA A 83 11.95 1.51 -4.10
N LEU A 84 11.76 0.31 -4.65
CA LEU A 84 12.24 -0.06 -5.98
C LEU A 84 11.53 0.74 -7.09
N VAL A 85 10.21 0.91 -6.99
CA VAL A 85 9.45 1.75 -7.93
C VAL A 85 9.95 3.19 -7.88
N LEU A 86 10.26 3.73 -6.69
CA LEU A 86 10.78 5.10 -6.55
C LEU A 86 12.15 5.26 -7.19
N GLN A 87 13.05 4.29 -7.02
CA GLN A 87 14.37 4.32 -7.65
C GLN A 87 14.29 4.23 -9.19
N VAL A 88 13.39 3.38 -9.71
CA VAL A 88 13.14 3.33 -11.16
C VAL A 88 12.57 4.66 -11.67
N LEU A 89 11.66 5.29 -10.92
CA LEU A 89 11.12 6.61 -11.29
C LEU A 89 12.19 7.71 -11.22
N GLN A 90 13.12 7.63 -10.26
CA GLN A 90 14.22 8.59 -10.09
C GLN A 90 15.24 8.55 -11.24
N ILE A 91 15.30 7.49 -12.04
CA ILE A 91 16.07 7.48 -13.30
C ILE A 91 15.67 8.67 -14.19
N GLY A 92 14.39 9.05 -14.17
CA GLY A 92 13.88 10.19 -14.90
C GLY A 92 14.09 11.54 -14.22
N LEU A 93 14.82 11.65 -13.11
CA LEU A 93 15.00 12.90 -12.36
C LEU A 93 16.49 13.32 -12.38
N PRO A 94 16.91 14.31 -13.18
CA PRO A 94 18.33 14.72 -13.27
C PRO A 94 18.92 15.27 -11.96
N SER A 95 18.06 15.70 -11.05
CA SER A 95 18.46 16.21 -9.73
C SER A 95 18.68 15.11 -8.69
N ARG A 96 18.46 13.84 -9.04
CA ARG A 96 18.55 12.69 -8.14
C ARG A 96 19.40 11.59 -8.76
N ASP A 97 20.25 10.99 -7.92
CA ASP A 97 20.99 9.79 -8.29
C ASP A 97 20.17 8.57 -7.91
N ALA A 98 19.68 7.82 -8.91
CA ALA A 98 19.00 6.56 -8.66
C ALA A 98 20.02 5.48 -8.27
N ALA A 99 19.82 4.81 -7.14
CA ALA A 99 20.75 3.80 -6.63
C ALA A 99 20.03 2.62 -5.93
N LEU A 100 20.47 1.39 -6.20
CA LEU A 100 19.95 0.22 -5.49
C LEU A 100 20.36 0.17 -4.01
N SER A 101 21.45 0.86 -3.63
CA SER A 101 21.82 1.05 -2.22
C SER A 101 20.70 1.68 -1.41
N ASP A 102 19.94 2.59 -2.01
CA ASP A 102 18.84 3.25 -1.32
C ASP A 102 17.71 2.27 -1.04
N VAL A 103 17.43 1.33 -1.95
CA VAL A 103 16.48 0.24 -1.69
C VAL A 103 16.93 -0.59 -0.49
N PHE A 104 18.23 -0.85 -0.36
CA PHE A 104 18.80 -1.55 0.79
C PHE A 104 18.64 -0.75 2.10
N TRP A 105 18.99 0.54 2.13
CA TRP A 105 18.82 1.38 3.32
C TRP A 105 17.36 1.61 3.70
N ASN A 106 16.49 1.80 2.70
CA ASN A 106 15.03 1.84 2.87
C ASN A 106 14.53 0.54 3.50
N SER A 107 15.04 -0.63 3.04
CA SER A 107 14.69 -1.94 3.61
C SER A 107 15.09 -2.05 5.09
N ILE A 108 16.28 -1.58 5.45
CA ILE A 108 16.70 -1.49 6.86
C ILE A 108 15.77 -0.58 7.64
N GLY A 109 15.40 0.59 7.10
CA GLY A 109 14.41 1.50 7.67
C GLY A 109 13.08 0.81 8.00
N ILE A 110 12.54 0.01 7.06
CA ILE A 110 11.32 -0.77 7.29
C ILE A 110 11.51 -1.76 8.45
N LEU A 111 12.64 -2.47 8.50
CA LEU A 111 12.93 -3.44 9.58
C LEU A 111 13.02 -2.74 10.93
N VAL A 112 13.70 -1.59 11.01
CA VAL A 112 13.78 -0.77 12.23
C VAL A 112 12.39 -0.32 12.65
N GLY A 113 11.59 0.21 11.73
CA GLY A 113 10.19 0.56 12.01
C GLY A 113 9.37 -0.61 12.54
N GLN A 114 9.53 -1.79 11.93
CA GLN A 114 8.74 -2.98 12.23
C GLN A 114 9.14 -3.70 13.52
N PHE A 115 10.43 -3.75 13.86
CA PHE A 115 10.90 -4.53 15.01
C PHE A 115 11.29 -3.66 16.20
N VAL A 116 11.75 -2.43 15.96
CA VAL A 116 12.14 -1.50 17.03
C VAL A 116 10.99 -0.59 17.39
N LEU A 117 10.37 0.10 16.41
CA LEU A 117 9.40 1.16 16.69
C LEU A 117 7.96 0.63 16.85
N HIS A 118 7.59 -0.44 16.14
CA HIS A 118 6.25 -1.03 16.18
C HIS A 118 5.77 -1.42 17.58
N PRO A 119 6.56 -2.04 18.47
CA PRO A 119 6.10 -2.33 19.83
C PRO A 119 5.67 -1.07 20.60
N PHE A 120 6.36 0.05 20.38
CA PHE A 120 6.02 1.35 20.99
C PHE A 120 4.78 1.97 20.33
N VAL A 121 4.75 2.04 19.00
CA VAL A 121 3.59 2.56 18.25
C VAL A 121 2.34 1.72 18.52
N ARG A 122 2.46 0.41 18.63
CA ARG A 122 1.37 -0.48 19.01
C ARG A 122 0.93 -0.22 20.45
N LYS A 123 1.82 0.00 21.42
CA LYS A 123 1.39 0.39 22.79
C LYS A 123 0.65 1.74 22.81
N LEU A 124 1.03 2.68 21.95
CA LEU A 124 0.38 3.97 21.77
C LEU A 124 -1.00 3.85 21.10
N VAL A 125 -1.11 3.04 20.04
CA VAL A 125 -2.31 2.89 19.20
C VAL A 125 -3.29 1.84 19.74
N ALA A 126 -2.78 0.75 20.33
CA ALA A 126 -3.56 -0.37 20.86
C ALA A 126 -4.05 -0.16 22.30
N GLY A 127 -4.04 1.07 22.83
CA GLY A 127 -4.83 1.50 24.00
C GLY A 127 -6.35 1.42 23.78
N ARG A 128 -6.81 0.44 22.98
CA ARG A 128 -8.21 0.14 22.66
C ARG A 128 -8.75 -1.07 23.46
N GLY A 129 -7.91 -1.72 24.26
CA GLY A 129 -8.32 -2.75 25.23
C GLY A 129 -7.11 -3.35 25.94
N ALA A 130 -7.15 -3.36 27.27
CA ALA A 130 -6.15 -3.87 28.22
C ALA A 130 -4.85 -3.02 28.42
N SER A 131 -4.80 -2.35 29.57
CA SER A 131 -3.60 -2.05 30.37
C SER A 131 -2.38 -1.41 29.67
N SER A 132 -2.55 -0.34 28.88
CA SER A 132 -1.41 0.51 28.48
C SER A 132 -1.16 1.59 29.54
N GLN A 133 0.05 1.63 30.10
CA GLN A 133 0.51 2.65 31.08
C GLN A 133 0.80 4.02 30.45
N PHE A 134 0.77 4.15 29.12
CA PHE A 134 1.17 5.36 28.41
C PHE A 134 -0.05 6.19 28.01
N ASP A 135 -0.20 7.36 28.61
CA ASP A 135 -1.25 8.33 28.30
C ASP A 135 -0.80 9.25 27.15
N PRO A 136 -1.54 9.32 26.03
CA PRO A 136 -1.23 10.23 24.92
C PRO A 136 -1.09 11.71 25.34
N ALA A 137 -1.70 12.14 26.45
CA ALA A 137 -1.52 13.50 26.96
C ALA A 137 -0.04 13.83 27.29
N LEU A 138 0.75 12.84 27.70
CA LEU A 138 2.17 13.04 28.02
C LEU A 138 3.05 13.27 26.78
N LEU A 139 2.52 13.05 25.57
CA LEU A 139 3.22 13.41 24.33
C LEU A 139 3.29 14.92 24.12
N LEU A 140 2.31 15.70 24.60
CA LEU A 140 2.27 17.14 24.40
C LEU A 140 3.48 17.86 25.04
N PRO A 141 3.81 17.62 26.33
CA PRO A 141 5.03 18.14 26.96
C PRO A 141 6.32 17.68 26.26
N LEU A 142 6.39 16.41 25.84
CA LEU A 142 7.59 15.86 25.19
C LEU A 142 7.83 16.48 23.81
N LEU A 143 6.77 16.61 23.00
CA LEU A 143 6.85 17.25 21.69
C LEU A 143 7.18 18.75 21.83
N TRP A 144 6.63 19.41 22.84
CA TRP A 144 6.94 20.82 23.11
C TRP A 144 8.42 21.01 23.50
N LEU A 145 8.97 20.16 24.38
CA LEU A 145 10.40 20.15 24.69
C LEU A 145 11.25 19.86 23.43
N GLY A 146 10.80 18.93 22.58
CA GLY A 146 11.45 18.66 21.29
C GLY A 146 11.53 19.90 20.40
N LEU A 147 10.44 20.68 20.30
CA LEU A 147 10.41 21.95 19.56
C LEU A 147 11.40 22.99 20.11
N MET A 148 11.52 23.07 21.43
CA MET A 148 12.47 23.97 22.08
C MET A 148 13.93 23.53 21.87
N ALA A 149 14.14 22.24 21.66
CA ALA A 149 15.45 21.65 21.47
C ALA A 149 15.87 21.52 19.99
N LEU A 150 14.99 21.72 18.99
CA LEU A 150 15.36 21.69 17.57
C LEU A 150 16.54 22.65 17.28
N PRO A 151 17.60 22.23 16.55
CA PRO A 151 17.78 20.99 15.75
C PRO A 151 18.20 19.72 16.51
N LEU A 152 18.16 19.69 17.84
CA LEU A 152 18.63 18.59 18.71
C LEU A 152 20.15 18.40 18.69
N LEU A 153 20.88 19.48 18.38
CA LEU A 153 22.35 19.53 18.41
C LEU A 153 22.80 20.30 19.66
N PRO A 154 23.04 19.61 20.79
CA PRO A 154 23.58 20.27 21.97
C PRO A 154 25.02 20.72 21.69
N SER A 155 25.33 21.98 22.00
CA SER A 155 26.69 22.50 22.06
C SER A 155 26.99 22.98 23.49
N LEU A 156 28.13 22.53 24.00
CA LEU A 156 28.71 23.04 25.26
C LEU A 156 29.84 24.04 24.95
N ASP A 157 29.79 24.68 23.78
CA ASP A 157 30.76 25.69 23.41
C ASP A 157 30.56 26.94 24.26
N TRP A 158 31.60 27.31 25.00
CA TRP A 158 31.62 28.50 25.85
C TRP A 158 31.32 29.77 25.06
N GLN A 159 31.77 29.85 23.81
CA GLN A 159 31.51 31.02 22.96
C GLN A 159 30.03 31.12 22.57
N ALA A 160 29.39 29.99 22.25
CA ALA A 160 27.96 29.90 22.00
C ALA A 160 27.13 30.24 23.25
N LEU A 161 27.54 29.78 24.43
CA LEU A 161 26.85 30.13 25.68
C LEU A 161 26.93 31.64 25.96
N LYS A 162 28.11 32.26 25.74
CA LYS A 162 28.30 33.71 25.90
C LYS A 162 27.44 34.51 24.91
N SER A 163 27.29 34.03 23.68
CA SER A 163 26.43 34.70 22.69
C SER A 163 24.95 34.60 23.06
N HIS A 164 24.48 33.44 23.52
CA HIS A 164 23.11 33.26 23.99
C HIS A 164 22.79 34.15 25.21
N LEU A 165 23.72 34.26 26.17
CA LEU A 165 23.60 35.18 27.31
C LEU A 165 23.50 36.65 26.88
N ARG A 166 24.25 37.05 25.85
CA ARG A 166 24.19 38.41 25.30
C ARG A 166 22.84 38.68 24.65
N VAL A 167 22.27 37.71 23.93
CA VAL A 167 20.93 37.83 23.32
C VAL A 167 19.85 37.89 24.41
N PHE A 168 19.96 37.06 25.44
CA PHE A 168 19.04 37.08 26.58
C PHE A 168 19.02 38.46 27.26
N LEU A 169 20.19 39.01 27.61
CA LEU A 169 20.32 40.31 28.26
C LEU A 169 20.06 41.51 27.32
N GLY A 170 20.07 41.29 26.01
CA GLY A 170 19.83 42.32 25.00
C GLY A 170 18.37 42.78 24.91
N PRO A 171 18.07 43.81 24.11
CA PRO A 171 16.70 44.22 23.81
C PRO A 171 15.92 43.05 23.20
N SER A 172 14.68 42.84 23.65
CA SER A 172 13.84 41.76 23.13
C SER A 172 13.18 42.21 21.82
N ALA A 173 13.50 41.54 20.72
CA ALA A 173 12.88 41.77 19.41
C ALA A 173 11.64 40.88 19.16
N VAL A 174 11.05 40.31 20.22
CA VAL A 174 9.95 39.34 20.12
C VAL A 174 8.61 40.07 20.14
N GLY A 175 7.80 39.84 19.10
CA GLY A 175 6.46 40.43 18.99
C GLY A 175 5.47 39.86 20.00
N PHE A 176 4.43 40.64 20.30
CA PHE A 176 3.33 40.18 21.18
C PHE A 176 2.69 38.85 20.76
N PRO A 177 2.44 38.56 19.46
CA PRO A 177 1.87 37.28 19.04
C PRO A 177 2.72 36.06 19.43
N ASP A 178 4.04 36.16 19.31
CA ASP A 178 4.96 35.08 19.65
C ASP A 178 5.05 34.88 21.18
N LEU A 179 4.98 35.97 21.95
CA LEU A 179 4.87 35.91 23.41
C LEU A 179 3.56 35.24 23.85
N LEU A 180 2.45 35.47 23.14
CA LEU A 180 1.17 34.83 23.42
C LEU A 180 1.20 33.33 23.09
N LEU A 181 1.86 32.93 22.00
CA LEU A 181 2.10 31.52 21.68
C LEU A 181 2.99 30.83 22.73
N ALA A 182 4.04 31.52 23.20
CA ALA A 182 4.90 31.04 24.28
C ALA A 182 4.10 30.84 25.59
N TYR A 183 3.24 31.81 25.93
CA TYR A 183 2.33 31.75 27.08
C TYR A 183 1.37 30.55 26.96
N ALA A 184 0.67 30.45 25.83
CA ALA A 184 -0.26 29.37 25.54
C ALA A 184 0.43 28.00 25.58
N GLY A 185 1.67 27.93 25.10
CA GLY A 185 2.49 26.73 25.08
C GLY A 185 2.63 26.09 26.47
N VAL A 186 3.02 26.89 27.46
CA VAL A 186 3.16 26.46 28.85
C VAL A 186 1.81 26.05 29.45
N LEU A 187 0.71 26.76 29.14
CA LEU A 187 -0.62 26.37 29.62
C LEU A 187 -1.08 25.00 29.06
N VAL A 188 -0.77 24.70 27.79
CA VAL A 188 -1.07 23.38 27.19
C VAL A 188 -0.31 22.28 27.92
N VAL A 189 0.98 22.49 28.18
CA VAL A 189 1.82 21.55 28.96
C VAL A 189 1.27 21.37 30.37
N GLY A 190 0.88 22.46 31.03
CA GLY A 190 0.26 22.43 32.35
C GLY A 190 -1.05 21.64 32.36
N SER A 191 -1.93 21.86 31.38
CA SER A 191 -3.17 21.10 31.20
C SER A 191 -2.91 19.60 30.97
N ALA A 192 -1.95 19.26 30.11
CA ALA A 192 -1.57 17.88 29.84
C ALA A 192 -1.08 17.16 31.10
N LEU A 193 -0.21 17.80 31.89
CA LEU A 193 0.29 17.25 33.16
C LEU A 193 -0.82 17.16 34.22
N ALA A 194 -1.67 18.19 34.34
CA ALA A 194 -2.80 18.22 35.26
C ALA A 194 -3.81 17.09 35.01
N SER A 195 -3.89 16.61 33.77
CA SER A 195 -4.78 15.51 33.41
C SER A 195 -4.37 14.15 33.99
N ARG A 196 -3.13 14.01 34.48
CA ARG A 196 -2.58 12.74 34.98
C ARG A 196 -2.09 12.79 36.42
N PHE A 197 -1.64 13.95 36.88
CA PHE A 197 -0.96 14.11 38.15
C PHE A 197 -1.74 15.03 39.10
N PRO A 198 -1.63 14.81 40.43
CA PRO A 198 -2.23 15.71 41.40
C PRO A 198 -1.60 17.10 41.33
N PRO A 199 -2.31 18.16 41.77
CA PRO A 199 -1.90 19.56 41.66
C PRO A 199 -0.42 19.82 42.01
N ALA A 200 0.04 19.38 43.18
CA ALA A 200 1.42 19.61 43.63
C ALA A 200 2.47 19.02 42.67
N ARG A 201 2.24 17.78 42.20
CA ARG A 201 3.13 17.11 41.26
C ARG A 201 3.07 17.73 39.86
N THR A 202 1.90 18.18 39.43
CA THR A 202 1.73 18.91 38.17
C THR A 202 2.54 20.19 38.15
N LEU A 203 2.48 21.00 39.22
CA LEU A 203 3.22 22.27 39.30
C LEU A 203 4.73 22.06 39.33
N LEU A 204 5.21 21.04 40.06
CA LEU A 204 6.62 20.65 40.07
C LEU A 204 7.09 20.21 38.68
N LEU A 205 6.33 19.33 38.01
CA LEU A 205 6.67 18.85 36.68
C LEU A 205 6.60 19.98 35.64
N LEU A 206 5.64 20.89 35.75
CA LEU A 206 5.53 22.05 34.87
C LEU A 206 6.76 22.97 35.03
N GLY A 207 7.14 23.28 36.27
CA GLY A 207 8.35 24.07 36.55
C GLY A 207 9.61 23.39 36.00
N LEU A 208 9.74 22.07 36.19
CA LEU A 208 10.84 21.29 35.61
C LEU A 208 10.83 21.33 34.07
N THR A 209 9.67 21.20 33.41
CA THR A 209 9.59 21.29 31.96
C THR A 209 9.96 22.67 31.43
N ILE A 210 9.61 23.76 32.14
CA ILE A 210 10.04 25.12 31.77
C ILE A 210 11.56 25.26 31.92
N ALA A 211 12.13 24.77 33.02
CA ALA A 211 13.58 24.79 33.22
C ALA A 211 14.33 23.98 32.15
N LEU A 212 13.82 22.80 31.79
CA LEU A 212 14.37 21.99 30.71
C LEU A 212 14.21 22.65 29.33
N ALA A 213 13.10 23.34 29.07
CA ALA A 213 12.91 24.10 27.83
C ALA A 213 13.88 25.28 27.72
N ALA A 214 14.11 26.00 28.82
CA ALA A 214 15.09 27.08 28.88
C ALA A 214 16.51 26.54 28.68
N ALA A 215 16.87 25.44 29.36
CA ALA A 215 18.15 24.77 29.18
C ALA A 215 18.32 24.28 27.73
N ALA A 216 17.29 23.68 27.14
CA ALA A 216 17.32 23.26 25.74
C ALA A 216 17.65 24.45 24.82
N LYS A 217 16.90 25.56 24.92
CA LYS A 217 17.17 26.76 24.11
C LYS A 217 18.57 27.34 24.32
N LEU A 218 19.12 27.29 25.52
CA LEU A 218 20.45 27.83 25.83
C LEU A 218 21.60 26.90 25.40
N LEU A 219 21.37 25.58 25.39
CA LEU A 219 22.39 24.58 25.10
C LEU A 219 22.40 24.11 23.64
N THR A 220 21.39 24.46 22.83
CA THR A 220 21.32 24.07 21.42
C THR A 220 21.80 25.20 20.51
N VAL A 221 22.58 24.86 19.49
CA VAL A 221 23.07 25.82 18.49
C VAL A 221 21.88 26.45 17.73
N HIS A 222 22.01 27.73 17.35
CA HIS A 222 21.03 28.49 16.58
C HIS A 222 19.70 28.76 17.31
N ASN A 223 19.67 28.61 18.64
CA ASN A 223 18.54 29.01 19.46
C ASN A 223 18.84 30.26 20.28
N ALA A 224 17.80 31.06 20.49
CA ALA A 224 17.83 32.22 21.36
C ALA A 224 16.70 32.10 22.37
N LEU A 225 17.04 32.34 23.64
CA LEU A 225 16.07 32.57 24.70
C LEU A 225 16.07 34.07 24.98
N TYR A 226 14.93 34.72 24.78
CA TYR A 226 14.77 36.15 25.10
C TYR A 226 14.19 36.31 26.51
N ARG A 227 14.55 37.42 27.18
CA ARG A 227 13.98 37.77 28.49
C ARG A 227 12.46 37.83 28.48
N ALA A 228 11.87 38.49 27.47
CA ALA A 228 10.42 38.61 27.34
C ALA A 228 9.72 37.24 27.21
N GLU A 229 10.34 36.29 26.51
CA GLU A 229 9.81 34.94 26.36
C GLU A 229 9.83 34.16 27.68
N LEU A 230 10.94 34.22 28.43
CA LEU A 230 11.03 33.59 29.74
C LEU A 230 10.02 34.20 30.73
N LEU A 231 9.84 35.52 30.70
CA LEU A 231 8.81 36.20 31.50
C LEU A 231 7.40 35.71 31.13
N SER A 232 7.12 35.50 29.84
CA SER A 232 5.86 34.92 29.36
C SER A 232 5.63 33.51 29.91
N TRP A 233 6.67 32.66 29.93
CA TRP A 233 6.60 31.33 30.55
C TRP A 233 6.35 31.39 32.06
N CYS A 234 7.02 32.30 32.78
CA CYS A 234 6.80 32.51 34.20
C CYS A 234 5.38 32.99 34.50
N LEU A 235 4.85 33.91 33.69
CA LEU A 235 3.47 34.37 33.80
C LEU A 235 2.48 33.23 33.54
N ALA A 236 2.72 32.40 32.52
CA ALA A 236 1.91 31.22 32.25
C ALA A 236 1.95 30.19 33.38
N TRP A 237 3.12 29.99 34.00
CA TRP A 237 3.27 29.15 35.18
C TRP A 237 2.45 29.69 36.36
N ALA A 238 2.52 31.00 36.64
CA ALA A 238 1.72 31.64 37.68
C ALA A 238 0.21 31.50 37.41
N SER A 239 -0.22 31.71 36.17
CA SER A 239 -1.60 31.46 35.73
C SER A 239 -2.00 30.00 35.93
N ALA A 240 -1.14 29.04 35.60
CA ALA A 240 -1.39 27.62 35.82
C ALA A 240 -1.48 27.27 37.31
N VAL A 241 -0.62 27.83 38.16
CA VAL A 241 -0.69 27.69 39.63
C VAL A 241 -2.06 28.14 40.13
N PHE A 242 -2.48 29.36 39.76
CA PHE A 242 -3.78 29.91 40.17
C PHE A 242 -4.94 29.05 39.67
N LEU A 243 -4.95 28.69 38.38
CA LEU A 243 -6.06 27.94 37.79
C LEU A 243 -6.14 26.51 38.33
N ILE A 244 -5.02 25.81 38.48
CA ILE A 244 -5.02 24.44 38.99
C ILE A 244 -5.51 24.39 40.45
N GLN A 245 -5.16 25.39 41.26
CA GLN A 245 -5.54 25.44 42.67
C GLN A 245 -6.98 25.92 42.89
N PHE A 246 -7.42 26.95 42.14
CA PHE A 246 -8.68 27.65 42.45
C PHE A 246 -9.77 27.47 41.38
N ARG A 247 -9.41 27.26 40.11
CA ARG A 247 -10.36 27.27 38.97
C ARG A 247 -9.98 26.25 37.88
N PRO A 248 -9.86 24.93 38.20
CA PRO A 248 -9.29 23.94 37.27
C PRO A 248 -10.09 23.79 35.97
N GLN A 249 -11.41 24.06 36.01
CA GLN A 249 -12.26 24.03 34.82
C GLN A 249 -11.87 25.05 33.73
N TRP A 250 -11.21 26.16 34.10
CA TRP A 250 -10.86 27.22 33.16
C TRP A 250 -9.49 27.03 32.50
N LEU A 251 -8.64 26.14 33.02
CA LEU A 251 -7.29 25.93 32.49
C LEU A 251 -7.31 25.53 31.01
N ASN A 252 -8.16 24.56 30.65
CA ASN A 252 -8.26 24.08 29.28
C ASN A 252 -8.83 25.16 28.35
N ALA A 253 -9.87 25.88 28.80
CA ALA A 253 -10.51 26.94 28.04
C ALA A 253 -9.55 28.12 27.76
N LEU A 254 -8.79 28.55 28.78
CA LEU A 254 -7.79 29.60 28.63
C LEU A 254 -6.66 29.15 27.70
N ALA A 255 -6.15 27.92 27.89
CA ALA A 255 -5.11 27.37 27.02
C ALA A 255 -5.57 27.28 25.56
N PHE A 256 -6.82 26.84 25.32
CA PHE A 256 -7.40 26.73 23.97
C PHE A 256 -7.54 28.11 23.32
N GLY A 257 -8.14 29.07 24.04
CA GLY A 257 -8.34 30.43 23.54
C GLY A 257 -7.03 31.15 23.28
N ALA A 258 -6.07 31.06 24.21
CA ALA A 258 -4.75 31.66 24.04
C ALA A 258 -3.97 31.04 22.88
N MET A 259 -4.05 29.71 22.69
CA MET A 259 -3.38 29.04 21.57
C MET A 259 -3.99 29.43 20.23
N LEU A 260 -5.33 29.40 20.12
CA LEU A 260 -6.04 29.76 18.89
C LEU A 260 -5.84 31.23 18.52
N LEU A 261 -5.89 32.13 19.52
CA LEU A 261 -5.63 33.56 19.32
C LEU A 261 -4.15 33.80 18.96
N GLY A 262 -3.22 33.18 19.69
CA GLY A 262 -1.79 33.30 19.44
C GLY A 262 -1.40 32.87 18.03
N MET A 263 -1.90 31.72 17.56
CA MET A 263 -1.60 31.26 16.19
C MET A 263 -2.21 32.19 15.14
N THR A 264 -3.40 32.74 15.40
CA THR A 264 -4.11 33.64 14.48
C THR A 264 -3.36 34.96 14.36
N LEU A 265 -2.98 35.56 15.49
CA LEU A 265 -2.21 36.80 15.50
C LEU A 265 -0.80 36.62 14.94
N SER A 266 -0.16 35.48 15.20
CA SER A 266 1.18 35.20 14.66
C SER A 266 1.13 35.03 13.14
N ALA A 267 0.11 34.34 12.62
CA ALA A 267 -0.11 34.19 11.18
C ALA A 267 -0.38 35.54 10.46
N LEU A 268 -0.97 36.51 11.15
CA LEU A 268 -1.26 37.84 10.61
C LEU A 268 -0.15 38.87 10.88
N ALA A 269 0.83 38.55 11.73
CA ALA A 269 1.98 39.42 11.98
C ALA A 269 2.91 39.46 10.74
N PRO A 270 3.48 40.63 10.40
CA PRO A 270 3.56 41.87 11.18
C PRO A 270 2.35 42.82 11.06
N PHE A 271 1.25 42.42 10.42
CA PHE A 271 0.07 43.26 10.11
C PHE A 271 0.34 44.38 9.09
N ASP A 272 1.43 44.27 8.34
CA ASP A 272 1.75 45.18 7.23
C ASP A 272 1.14 44.65 5.94
N PHE A 273 -0.06 45.14 5.60
CA PHE A 273 -0.82 44.68 4.44
C PHE A 273 -0.44 45.44 3.15
N THR A 274 -0.32 44.72 2.03
CA THR A 274 -0.07 45.24 0.69
C THR A 274 -1.36 45.40 -0.11
N GLY A 275 -1.36 46.31 -1.10
CA GLY A 275 -2.50 46.50 -2.00
C GLY A 275 -2.68 45.39 -3.05
N SER A 276 -1.63 44.62 -3.34
CA SER A 276 -1.66 43.50 -4.28
C SER A 276 -1.36 42.17 -3.59
N PRO A 277 -2.08 41.08 -3.93
CA PRO A 277 -1.78 39.76 -3.39
C PRO A 277 -0.49 39.18 -3.97
N GLY A 278 0.31 38.55 -3.12
CA GLY A 278 1.40 37.66 -3.49
C GLY A 278 0.91 36.32 -4.04
N ALA A 279 1.85 35.46 -4.44
CA ALA A 279 1.52 34.14 -4.99
C ALA A 279 1.11 33.13 -3.89
N PHE A 280 0.17 32.23 -4.23
CA PHE A 280 -0.22 31.11 -3.39
C PHE A 280 0.41 29.81 -3.91
N ASN A 281 1.19 29.12 -3.09
CA ASN A 281 1.84 27.87 -3.48
C ASN A 281 0.90 26.67 -3.27
N LEU A 282 0.37 26.12 -4.37
CA LEU A 282 -0.49 24.93 -4.35
C LEU A 282 0.27 23.61 -4.24
N LEU A 283 1.55 23.59 -4.63
CA LEU A 283 2.38 22.39 -4.52
C LEU A 283 2.92 22.30 -3.08
N PRO A 284 2.63 21.24 -2.31
CA PRO A 284 3.03 21.16 -0.91
C PRO A 284 4.54 21.27 -0.70
N PHE A 285 4.95 21.79 0.44
CA PHE A 285 6.32 21.90 0.91
C PHE A 285 7.28 22.69 0.01
N VAL A 286 6.82 23.39 -1.05
CA VAL A 286 7.71 24.17 -1.93
C VAL A 286 8.41 25.29 -1.15
N GLY A 287 7.63 26.06 -0.36
CA GLY A 287 8.21 27.09 0.51
C GLY A 287 9.14 26.50 1.57
N TYR A 288 8.87 25.27 2.02
CA TYR A 288 9.56 24.62 3.13
C TYR A 288 10.86 23.90 2.71
N LEU A 289 10.98 23.49 1.45
CA LEU A 289 12.14 22.76 0.91
C LEU A 289 13.18 23.69 0.24
N ARG A 290 13.00 25.01 0.34
CA ARG A 290 13.91 26.03 -0.22
C ARG A 290 14.35 27.00 0.86
N GLY A 291 15.55 27.57 0.72
CA GLY A 291 16.07 28.56 1.67
C GLY A 291 16.50 27.95 3.01
N ASP A 292 16.08 28.56 4.12
CA ASP A 292 16.43 28.13 5.47
C ASP A 292 15.64 26.88 5.90
N MET A 293 16.18 25.70 5.56
CA MET A 293 15.56 24.42 5.90
C MET A 293 15.37 24.22 7.40
N LEU A 294 16.24 24.78 8.26
CA LEU A 294 16.11 24.64 9.70
C LEU A 294 14.93 25.46 10.23
N GLY A 295 14.81 26.71 9.78
CA GLY A 295 13.64 27.56 10.05
C GLY A 295 12.34 26.91 9.59
N ASN A 296 12.31 26.40 8.36
CA ASN A 296 11.14 25.74 7.78
C ASN A 296 10.75 24.46 8.55
N LEU A 297 11.73 23.65 8.97
CA LEU A 297 11.48 22.47 9.81
C LEU A 297 10.84 22.87 11.15
N ARG A 298 11.32 23.97 11.76
CA ARG A 298 10.77 24.49 13.01
C ARG A 298 9.33 24.94 12.83
N GLU A 299 9.04 25.68 11.77
CA GLU A 299 7.69 26.17 11.45
C GLU A 299 6.71 25.01 11.20
N LEU A 300 7.13 23.99 10.45
CA LEU A 300 6.33 22.81 10.19
C LEU A 300 6.02 22.04 11.48
N ALA A 301 7.04 21.82 12.32
CA ALA A 301 6.90 21.12 13.59
C ALA A 301 6.02 21.90 14.57
N GLN A 302 6.16 23.23 14.63
CA GLN A 302 5.33 24.11 15.44
C GLN A 302 3.87 24.06 14.97
N THR A 303 3.61 24.14 13.67
CA THR A 303 2.26 24.02 13.08
C THR A 303 1.61 22.70 13.47
N ALA A 304 2.33 21.58 13.34
CA ALA A 304 1.83 20.27 13.73
C ALA A 304 1.50 20.22 15.23
N TRP A 305 2.38 20.74 16.10
CA TRP A 305 2.17 20.74 17.54
C TRP A 305 1.00 21.63 17.97
N VAL A 306 0.88 22.83 17.39
CA VAL A 306 -0.26 23.75 17.63
C VAL A 306 -1.58 23.07 17.24
N ALA A 307 -1.61 22.38 16.10
CA ALA A 307 -2.78 21.62 15.69
C ALA A 307 -3.13 20.50 16.68
N VAL A 308 -2.13 19.73 17.16
CA VAL A 308 -2.33 18.70 18.19
C VAL A 308 -2.88 19.33 19.48
N ALA A 309 -2.30 20.45 19.91
CA ALA A 309 -2.69 21.16 21.13
C ALA A 309 -4.15 21.63 21.08
N ILE A 310 -4.56 22.29 19.99
CA ILE A 310 -5.93 22.80 19.82
C ILE A 310 -6.95 21.65 19.76
N LEU A 311 -6.64 20.59 19.01
CA LEU A 311 -7.52 19.42 18.92
C LEU A 311 -7.68 18.72 20.27
N TRP A 312 -6.58 18.54 21.00
CA TRP A 312 -6.58 17.91 22.32
C TRP A 312 -7.32 18.75 23.36
N LEU A 313 -7.08 20.07 23.41
CA LEU A 313 -7.76 20.98 24.32
C LEU A 313 -9.24 21.14 23.99
N GLY A 314 -9.59 21.27 22.70
CA GLY A 314 -10.97 21.37 22.27
C GLY A 314 -11.79 20.12 22.62
N ALA A 315 -11.20 18.93 22.50
CA ALA A 315 -11.81 17.70 22.99
C ALA A 315 -12.06 17.73 24.51
N ARG A 316 -11.13 18.30 25.30
CA ARG A 316 -11.24 18.42 26.76
C ARG A 316 -12.29 19.43 27.21
N ILE A 317 -12.59 20.44 26.40
CA ILE A 317 -13.66 21.41 26.65
C ILE A 317 -15.04 20.88 26.20
N GLY A 318 -15.09 19.66 25.63
CA GLY A 318 -16.31 18.99 25.21
C GLY A 318 -16.63 19.13 23.73
N GLY A 319 -15.73 19.70 22.93
CA GLY A 319 -15.89 19.82 21.48
C GLY A 319 -15.67 18.51 20.73
N ASN A 320 -16.35 18.36 19.59
CA ASN A 320 -16.15 17.23 18.69
C ASN A 320 -14.84 17.41 17.90
N VAL A 321 -13.88 16.49 18.08
CA VAL A 321 -12.57 16.49 17.40
C VAL A 321 -12.70 16.63 15.88
N ARG A 322 -13.71 16.02 15.26
CA ARG A 322 -13.93 16.11 13.80
C ARG A 322 -14.37 17.52 13.40
N GLY A 323 -15.24 18.13 14.19
CA GLY A 323 -15.73 19.49 13.95
C GLY A 323 -14.60 20.51 14.16
N ILE A 324 -13.87 20.39 15.27
CA ILE A 324 -12.71 21.25 15.57
C ILE A 324 -11.63 21.10 14.50
N GLY A 325 -11.32 19.87 14.07
CA GLY A 325 -10.33 19.65 13.01
C GLY A 325 -10.77 20.21 11.66
N GLY A 326 -12.03 20.02 11.28
CA GLY A 326 -12.59 20.64 10.07
C GLY A 326 -12.52 22.17 10.12
N PHE A 327 -12.92 22.78 11.24
CA PHE A 327 -12.79 24.21 11.49
C PHE A 327 -11.34 24.66 11.40
N LEU A 328 -10.41 23.97 12.06
CA LEU A 328 -9.01 24.36 12.13
C LEU A 328 -8.33 24.32 10.76
N VAL A 329 -8.62 23.30 9.94
CA VAL A 329 -8.11 23.22 8.56
C VAL A 329 -8.61 24.40 7.72
N VAL A 330 -9.91 24.70 7.78
CA VAL A 330 -10.49 25.84 7.06
C VAL A 330 -9.91 27.15 7.57
N TRP A 331 -9.75 27.29 8.89
CA TRP A 331 -9.20 28.48 9.50
C TRP A 331 -7.75 28.72 9.10
N VAL A 332 -6.90 27.69 9.13
CA VAL A 332 -5.51 27.81 8.65
C VAL A 332 -5.48 28.16 7.16
N LEU A 333 -6.33 27.56 6.33
CA LEU A 333 -6.42 27.92 4.91
C LEU A 333 -6.80 29.40 4.71
N LEU A 334 -7.75 29.93 5.50
CA LEU A 334 -8.11 31.34 5.47
C LEU A 334 -6.97 32.25 5.91
N LEU A 335 -6.16 31.82 6.89
CA LEU A 335 -4.96 32.55 7.32
C LEU A 335 -3.90 32.57 6.22
N GLU A 336 -3.66 31.44 5.53
CA GLU A 336 -2.76 31.39 4.38
C GLU A 336 -3.24 32.29 3.24
N PHE A 337 -4.55 32.34 2.98
CA PHE A 337 -5.09 33.32 2.03
C PHE A 337 -4.84 34.75 2.50
N ALA A 338 -5.10 35.07 3.76
CA ALA A 338 -4.85 36.41 4.30
C ALA A 338 -3.37 36.82 4.19
N GLN A 339 -2.44 35.86 4.38
CA GLN A 339 -1.00 36.08 4.25
C GLN A 339 -0.55 36.48 2.84
N MET A 340 -1.35 36.21 1.79
CA MET A 340 -1.05 36.71 0.45
C MET A 340 -0.96 38.25 0.41
N TRP A 341 -1.65 38.93 1.31
CA TRP A 341 -1.62 40.40 1.40
C TRP A 341 -0.63 40.91 2.44
N ILE A 342 0.25 40.10 3.03
CA ILE A 342 1.14 40.54 4.12
C ILE A 342 2.60 40.55 3.64
N VAL A 343 3.29 41.68 3.84
CA VAL A 343 4.71 41.82 3.47
C VAL A 343 5.57 40.81 4.24
N GLY A 344 6.45 40.11 3.52
CA GLY A 344 7.39 39.16 4.12
C GLY A 344 6.78 37.81 4.51
N ARG A 345 5.50 37.58 4.21
CA ARG A 345 4.84 36.27 4.34
C ARG A 345 4.67 35.62 2.97
N SER A 346 4.67 34.29 2.97
CA SER A 346 4.41 33.48 1.78
C SER A 346 3.26 32.51 2.06
N ALA A 347 2.21 32.59 1.26
CA ALA A 347 1.07 31.69 1.38
C ALA A 347 1.39 30.32 0.75
N ASP A 348 1.15 29.24 1.48
CA ASP A 348 1.42 27.88 1.04
C ASP A 348 0.31 26.93 1.53
N ILE A 349 -0.03 25.90 0.75
CA ILE A 349 -1.01 24.90 1.17
C ILE A 349 -0.52 24.02 2.34
N THR A 350 0.78 24.01 2.62
CA THR A 350 1.45 23.11 3.57
C THR A 350 0.91 23.20 4.99
N PRO A 351 0.70 24.39 5.60
CA PRO A 351 0.18 24.47 6.96
C PRO A 351 -1.24 23.88 7.07
N ALA A 352 -2.09 24.13 6.07
CA ALA A 352 -3.44 23.57 6.01
C ALA A 352 -3.41 22.05 5.83
N LEU A 353 -2.54 21.53 4.96
CA LEU A 353 -2.37 20.09 4.75
C LEU A 353 -1.80 19.39 5.99
N THR A 354 -0.83 20.00 6.66
CA THR A 354 -0.25 19.50 7.91
C THR A 354 -1.33 19.41 8.99
N THR A 355 -2.14 20.46 9.13
CA THR A 355 -3.29 20.50 10.04
C THR A 355 -4.32 19.42 9.71
N LEU A 356 -4.57 19.16 8.43
CA LEU A 356 -5.47 18.10 7.98
C LEU A 356 -4.94 16.71 8.35
N ILE A 357 -3.65 16.45 8.10
CA ILE A 357 -3.00 15.18 8.46
C ILE A 357 -3.10 14.95 9.97
N VAL A 358 -2.76 15.95 10.79
CA VAL A 358 -2.89 15.88 12.25
C VAL A 358 -4.34 15.64 12.69
N SER A 359 -5.30 16.36 12.10
CA SER A 359 -6.73 16.19 12.40
C SER A 359 -7.24 14.79 12.09
N LEU A 360 -6.81 14.21 10.96
CA LEU A 360 -7.13 12.84 10.60
C LEU A 360 -6.49 11.85 11.60
N LEU A 361 -5.25 12.10 12.04
CA LEU A 361 -4.53 11.23 12.98
C LEU A 361 -5.21 11.19 14.34
N MET A 362 -5.75 12.33 14.79
CA MET A 362 -6.41 12.47 16.08
C MET A 362 -7.90 12.11 16.08
N ARG A 363 -8.54 11.96 14.91
CA ARG A 363 -9.97 11.66 14.76
C ARG A 363 -10.45 10.46 15.57
N ASP A 364 -9.64 9.41 15.64
CA ASP A 364 -9.97 8.14 16.30
C ASP A 364 -9.16 7.89 17.59
N ALA A 365 -8.41 8.90 18.04
CA ALA A 365 -7.75 8.86 19.34
C ALA A 365 -8.81 9.03 20.43
N ARG A 366 -8.85 8.13 21.43
CA ARG A 366 -9.60 8.38 22.67
C ARG A 366 -8.86 9.46 23.45
N LEU A 367 -8.95 10.70 22.99
CA LEU A 367 -8.55 11.88 23.75
C LEU A 367 -9.52 11.91 24.92
N GLY A 368 -9.05 11.49 26.09
CA GLY A 368 -9.91 11.16 27.23
C GLY A 368 -11.01 12.21 27.40
N ALA A 369 -12.25 11.82 27.11
CA ALA A 369 -13.40 12.51 27.65
C ALA A 369 -13.13 12.60 29.15
N ALA A 370 -13.21 13.81 29.70
CA ALA A 370 -12.92 14.07 31.10
C ALA A 370 -13.48 12.91 31.92
N GLN A 371 -12.61 12.17 32.62
CA GLN A 371 -13.08 11.29 33.68
C GLN A 371 -13.90 12.21 34.57
N ALA A 372 -15.22 12.10 34.46
CA ALA A 372 -16.13 12.71 35.39
C ALA A 372 -15.57 12.34 36.75
N ILE A 373 -15.17 13.36 37.50
CA ILE A 373 -14.69 13.25 38.87
C ILE A 373 -15.67 12.27 39.54
N ALA A 374 -15.18 11.08 39.85
CA ALA A 374 -15.98 10.04 40.47
C ALA A 374 -16.61 10.68 41.71
N GLN A 375 -17.93 10.84 41.69
CA GLN A 375 -18.67 11.20 42.88
C GLN A 375 -18.37 10.12 43.92
N PRO A 376 -17.83 10.46 45.10
CA PRO A 376 -17.66 9.49 46.17
C PRO A 376 -19.07 9.19 46.72
N GLY A 377 -19.67 8.06 46.33
CA GLY A 377 -21.01 7.76 46.88
C GLY A 377 -21.80 6.58 46.34
N THR A 378 -21.32 5.76 45.41
CA THR A 378 -22.06 4.53 45.05
C THR A 378 -21.13 3.33 45.04
N ALA A 379 -21.32 2.46 46.04
CA ALA A 379 -20.66 1.18 46.12
C ALA A 379 -20.95 0.36 44.85
N PRO A 380 -19.96 -0.38 44.30
CA PRO A 380 -20.18 -1.18 43.12
C PRO A 380 -21.16 -2.31 43.47
N VAL A 381 -22.33 -2.29 42.85
CA VAL A 381 -23.24 -3.44 42.83
C VAL A 381 -22.47 -4.59 42.17
N ARG A 382 -22.23 -5.66 42.92
CA ARG A 382 -21.74 -6.94 42.38
C ARG A 382 -22.75 -7.41 41.33
N SER A 383 -22.39 -7.25 40.07
CA SER A 383 -23.02 -8.00 38.98
C SER A 383 -22.63 -9.47 39.13
N GLU A 384 -23.58 -10.30 39.53
CA GLU A 384 -23.43 -11.75 39.46
C GLU A 384 -23.09 -12.16 38.02
N GLU A 385 -22.01 -12.93 37.87
CA GLU A 385 -21.65 -13.55 36.59
C GLU A 385 -22.73 -14.55 36.19
N VAL A 386 -23.52 -14.20 35.18
CA VAL A 386 -24.36 -15.16 34.47
C VAL A 386 -23.42 -16.14 33.76
N PRO A 387 -23.52 -17.47 33.99
CA PRO A 387 -22.69 -18.45 33.31
C PRO A 387 -22.93 -18.37 31.80
N ASN A 388 -21.89 -17.95 31.07
CA ASN A 388 -21.93 -17.78 29.62
C ASN A 388 -21.71 -19.13 28.92
N ASP A 389 -22.53 -20.12 29.25
CA ASP A 389 -22.62 -21.38 28.49
C ASP A 389 -23.53 -21.14 27.28
N ARG A 390 -22.98 -20.57 26.21
CA ARG A 390 -23.40 -20.70 24.78
C ARG A 390 -22.77 -19.67 23.83
N LEU A 391 -21.54 -19.22 24.07
CA LEU A 391 -20.75 -18.69 22.96
C LEU A 391 -20.19 -19.86 22.17
N ALA A 392 -20.91 -20.25 21.11
CA ALA A 392 -20.35 -21.08 20.05
C ALA A 392 -18.99 -20.49 19.65
N GLU A 393 -17.91 -21.26 19.86
CA GLU A 393 -16.58 -20.89 19.42
C GLU A 393 -16.65 -20.56 17.92
N VAL A 394 -16.43 -19.29 17.58
CA VAL A 394 -16.17 -18.90 16.19
C VAL A 394 -14.89 -19.63 15.79
N PRO A 395 -14.91 -20.51 14.78
CA PRO A 395 -13.76 -21.33 14.47
C PRO A 395 -12.56 -20.44 14.12
N LYS A 396 -11.48 -20.62 14.89
CA LYS A 396 -10.19 -19.94 14.69
C LYS A 396 -9.79 -20.07 13.23
N THR A 397 -9.63 -18.92 12.56
CA THR A 397 -9.24 -18.81 11.17
C THR A 397 -7.88 -19.49 10.96
N SER A 398 -7.92 -20.63 10.26
CA SER A 398 -6.91 -21.19 9.38
C SER A 398 -5.49 -20.60 9.51
N GLN A 399 -4.64 -21.23 10.32
CA GLN A 399 -3.21 -20.95 10.27
C GLN A 399 -2.66 -21.41 8.91
N PRO A 400 -1.88 -20.58 8.22
CA PRO A 400 -1.08 -21.04 7.09
C PRO A 400 0.01 -22.01 7.51
N LEU A 401 0.44 -22.85 6.58
CA LEU A 401 1.62 -23.67 6.78
C LEU A 401 2.90 -22.80 6.71
N SER A 402 3.83 -23.05 7.63
CA SER A 402 5.23 -22.66 7.49
C SER A 402 5.78 -23.20 6.15
N TRP A 403 6.66 -22.45 5.49
CA TRP A 403 7.37 -22.92 4.29
C TRP A 403 8.14 -24.24 4.54
N ARG A 404 8.41 -24.56 5.81
CA ARG A 404 9.01 -25.83 6.28
C ARG A 404 8.04 -27.01 6.33
N SER A 405 6.77 -26.81 5.94
CA SER A 405 5.81 -27.90 5.86
C SER A 405 6.16 -28.87 4.73
N PRO A 406 5.76 -30.16 4.80
CA PRO A 406 6.03 -31.14 3.75
C PRO A 406 5.54 -30.69 2.37
N LEU A 407 4.41 -29.97 2.31
CA LEU A 407 3.86 -29.42 1.07
C LEU A 407 4.62 -28.20 0.56
N GLY A 408 5.10 -27.32 1.45
CA GLY A 408 5.94 -26.19 1.09
C GLY A 408 7.32 -26.63 0.58
N LEU A 409 7.91 -27.63 1.23
CA LEU A 409 9.17 -28.25 0.83
C LEU A 409 9.03 -29.03 -0.49
N ALA A 410 7.93 -29.78 -0.69
CA ALA A 410 7.65 -30.44 -1.95
C ALA A 410 7.44 -29.42 -3.10
N GLY A 411 6.80 -28.28 -2.80
CA GLY A 411 6.65 -27.17 -3.74
C GLY A 411 7.98 -26.53 -4.13
N LEU A 412 8.84 -26.28 -3.15
CA LEU A 412 10.19 -25.75 -3.37
C LEU A 412 11.06 -26.74 -4.16
N ALA A 413 11.04 -28.02 -3.80
CA ALA A 413 11.76 -29.07 -4.52
C ALA A 413 11.25 -29.21 -5.96
N GLY A 414 9.93 -29.19 -6.16
CA GLY A 414 9.32 -29.21 -7.49
C GLY A 414 9.71 -28.00 -8.35
N TRP A 415 9.79 -26.81 -7.74
CA TRP A 415 10.28 -25.60 -8.41
C TRP A 415 11.76 -25.73 -8.79
N ILE A 416 12.63 -26.14 -7.87
CA ILE A 416 14.06 -26.38 -8.14
C ILE A 416 14.23 -27.40 -9.27
N LEU A 417 13.48 -28.51 -9.24
CA LEU A 417 13.50 -29.52 -10.30
C LEU A 417 13.04 -28.94 -11.65
N ALA A 418 12.02 -28.08 -11.68
CA ALA A 418 11.59 -27.40 -12.90
C ALA A 418 12.67 -26.47 -13.46
N VAL A 419 13.39 -25.74 -12.59
CA VAL A 419 14.52 -24.90 -12.99
C VAL A 419 15.66 -25.74 -13.57
N ILE A 420 16.03 -26.84 -12.92
CA ILE A 420 17.08 -27.75 -13.41
C ILE A 420 16.66 -28.36 -14.75
N ALA A 421 15.42 -28.87 -14.86
CA ALA A 421 14.91 -29.48 -16.08
C ALA A 421 14.87 -28.50 -17.25
N LEU A 422 14.38 -27.27 -17.03
CA LEU A 422 14.31 -26.25 -18.08
C LEU A 422 15.71 -25.74 -18.46
N SER A 423 16.61 -25.57 -17.49
CA SER A 423 18.01 -25.20 -17.74
C SER A 423 18.76 -26.27 -18.53
N TRP A 424 18.46 -27.55 -18.27
CA TRP A 424 18.99 -28.67 -19.04
C TRP A 424 18.39 -28.71 -20.45
N LEU A 425 17.06 -28.55 -20.56
CA LEU A 425 16.34 -28.60 -21.83
C LEU A 425 16.84 -27.54 -22.81
N VAL A 426 16.97 -26.28 -22.38
CA VAL A 426 17.42 -25.15 -23.21
C VAL A 426 18.83 -25.35 -23.80
N ARG A 427 19.62 -26.26 -23.19
CA ARG A 427 20.99 -26.58 -23.62
C ARG A 427 21.08 -27.84 -24.50
N GLN A 428 19.97 -28.51 -24.80
CA GLN A 428 19.98 -29.72 -25.62
C GLN A 428 20.17 -29.41 -27.11
N PRO A 429 20.90 -30.27 -27.84
CA PRO A 429 21.02 -30.16 -29.30
C PRO A 429 19.63 -30.34 -29.94
N GLY A 430 19.24 -29.42 -30.83
CA GLY A 430 17.96 -29.45 -31.52
C GLY A 430 16.86 -28.56 -30.92
N VAL A 431 17.10 -27.86 -29.81
CA VAL A 431 16.20 -26.80 -29.33
C VAL A 431 16.31 -25.57 -30.24
N PRO A 432 15.18 -25.00 -30.73
CA PRO A 432 15.21 -23.81 -31.58
C PRO A 432 15.96 -22.65 -30.92
N TYR A 433 16.80 -21.95 -31.67
CA TYR A 433 17.62 -20.85 -31.15
C TYR A 433 16.79 -19.75 -30.46
N ASN A 434 15.58 -19.49 -30.96
CA ASN A 434 14.60 -18.58 -30.33
C ASN A 434 14.27 -18.93 -28.87
N VAL A 435 14.27 -20.21 -28.50
CA VAL A 435 14.00 -20.65 -27.11
C VAL A 435 15.21 -20.43 -26.21
N ARG A 436 16.42 -20.46 -26.77
CA ARG A 436 17.67 -20.19 -26.06
C ARG A 436 17.88 -18.70 -25.83
N GLU A 437 17.62 -17.89 -26.86
CA GLU A 437 17.74 -16.43 -26.85
C GLU A 437 16.56 -15.72 -26.15
N LEU A 438 15.51 -16.49 -25.80
CA LEU A 438 14.39 -16.00 -25.00
C LEU A 438 14.85 -15.50 -23.63
N PHE A 439 15.79 -16.19 -22.98
CA PHE A 439 16.17 -15.93 -21.59
C PHE A 439 17.32 -14.93 -21.49
N LEU A 440 17.27 -14.06 -20.48
CA LEU A 440 18.37 -13.13 -20.19
C LEU A 440 19.68 -13.88 -19.94
N GLY A 441 20.78 -13.35 -20.50
CA GLY A 441 22.11 -13.93 -20.36
C GLY A 441 22.23 -15.33 -20.99
N ASP A 442 21.61 -15.55 -22.15
CA ASP A 442 21.69 -16.77 -22.96
C ASP A 442 21.33 -18.07 -22.19
N GLY A 443 20.25 -18.01 -21.42
CA GLY A 443 19.81 -19.15 -20.59
C GLY A 443 20.47 -19.18 -19.22
N ASN A 444 20.65 -18.01 -18.59
CA ASN A 444 21.07 -17.91 -17.19
C ASN A 444 20.09 -18.68 -16.28
N PRO A 445 20.55 -19.63 -15.44
CA PRO A 445 19.68 -20.41 -14.55
C PRO A 445 18.83 -19.56 -13.60
N LEU A 446 19.30 -18.37 -13.20
CA LEU A 446 18.55 -17.44 -12.36
C LEU A 446 17.40 -16.79 -13.14
N ALA A 447 17.61 -16.42 -14.40
CA ALA A 447 16.56 -15.92 -15.27
C ALA A 447 15.50 -17.01 -15.51
N ILE A 448 15.92 -18.26 -15.73
CA ILE A 448 15.03 -19.43 -15.82
C ILE A 448 14.27 -19.66 -14.50
N ALA A 449 14.92 -19.47 -13.36
CA ALA A 449 14.27 -19.57 -12.05
C ALA A 449 13.16 -18.53 -11.88
N VAL A 450 13.38 -17.28 -12.29
CA VAL A 450 12.35 -16.24 -12.26
C VAL A 450 11.25 -16.51 -13.30
N PHE A 451 11.57 -17.01 -14.48
CA PHE A 451 10.59 -17.39 -15.50
C PHE A 451 9.63 -18.49 -15.02
N THR A 452 10.16 -19.54 -14.38
CA THR A 452 9.32 -20.61 -13.81
C THR A 452 8.38 -20.10 -12.71
N LEU A 453 8.77 -19.05 -11.97
CA LEU A 453 7.87 -18.34 -11.06
C LEU A 453 6.79 -17.58 -11.84
N ALA A 454 7.11 -16.94 -12.96
CA ALA A 454 6.13 -16.29 -13.84
C ALA A 454 5.08 -17.29 -14.35
N LEU A 455 5.49 -18.51 -14.71
CA LEU A 455 4.56 -19.56 -15.13
C LEU A 455 3.64 -20.00 -13.99
N LEU A 456 4.19 -20.23 -12.78
CA LEU A 456 3.38 -20.55 -11.61
C LEU A 456 2.45 -19.39 -11.21
N TRP A 457 2.85 -18.15 -11.48
CA TRP A 457 2.11 -16.93 -11.17
C TRP A 457 0.78 -16.83 -11.94
N ILE A 458 0.69 -17.39 -13.15
CA ILE A 458 -0.56 -17.45 -13.93
C ILE A 458 -1.70 -18.01 -13.07
N GLY A 459 -1.45 -19.13 -12.39
CA GLY A 459 -2.39 -19.76 -11.48
C GLY A 459 -2.44 -19.11 -10.09
N ALA A 460 -1.27 -18.88 -9.50
CA ALA A 460 -1.15 -18.36 -8.13
C ALA A 460 -1.73 -16.96 -7.96
N GLY A 461 -1.39 -16.05 -8.88
CA GLY A 461 -1.80 -14.66 -8.86
C GLY A 461 -3.29 -14.47 -9.12
N SER A 462 -3.86 -15.21 -10.08
CA SER A 462 -5.31 -15.21 -10.34
C SER A 462 -6.10 -15.74 -9.14
N TRP A 463 -5.60 -16.77 -8.46
CA TRP A 463 -6.19 -17.27 -7.22
C TRP A 463 -6.10 -16.25 -6.08
N LEU A 464 -4.95 -15.58 -5.93
CA LEU A 464 -4.74 -14.57 -4.90
C LEU A 464 -5.68 -13.37 -5.11
N ALA A 465 -5.85 -12.91 -6.34
CA ALA A 465 -6.79 -11.84 -6.68
C ALA A 465 -8.23 -12.19 -6.24
N VAL A 466 -8.70 -13.41 -6.52
CA VAL A 466 -10.01 -13.90 -6.07
C VAL A 466 -10.09 -13.95 -4.53
N LYS A 467 -9.02 -14.37 -3.84
CA LYS A 467 -9.01 -14.43 -2.38
C LYS A 467 -9.02 -13.07 -1.70
N ILE A 468 -8.28 -12.10 -2.23
CA ILE A 468 -8.28 -10.73 -1.73
C ILE A 468 -9.66 -10.11 -1.94
N ALA A 469 -10.22 -10.26 -3.14
CA ALA A 469 -11.56 -9.76 -3.48
C ALA A 469 -12.65 -10.34 -2.55
N ALA A 470 -12.55 -11.62 -2.19
CA ALA A 470 -13.52 -12.31 -1.35
C ALA A 470 -13.69 -11.71 0.07
N GLY A 471 -12.76 -10.87 0.53
CA GLY A 471 -12.88 -10.15 1.80
C GLY A 471 -13.75 -8.88 1.73
N ALA A 472 -14.17 -8.46 0.54
CA ALA A 472 -14.97 -7.26 0.33
C ALA A 472 -16.48 -7.55 0.24
N ARG A 473 -17.29 -6.51 0.47
CA ARG A 473 -18.76 -6.59 0.34
C ARG A 473 -19.21 -6.93 -1.09
N HIS A 474 -18.44 -6.48 -2.09
CA HIS A 474 -18.70 -6.68 -3.52
C HIS A 474 -17.42 -7.16 -4.22
N PRO A 475 -17.07 -8.46 -4.12
CA PRO A 475 -15.82 -9.00 -4.65
C PRO A 475 -15.64 -8.73 -6.15
N TRP A 476 -16.71 -8.83 -6.94
CA TRP A 476 -16.68 -8.64 -8.39
C TRP A 476 -16.24 -7.23 -8.84
N LEU A 477 -16.46 -6.19 -8.02
CA LEU A 477 -16.04 -4.81 -8.34
C LEU A 477 -14.53 -4.58 -8.15
N GLN A 478 -13.88 -5.38 -7.29
CA GLN A 478 -12.44 -5.26 -7.04
C GLN A 478 -11.59 -6.06 -8.04
N LEU A 479 -12.18 -7.07 -8.69
CA LEU A 479 -11.46 -7.96 -9.59
C LEU A 479 -10.75 -7.24 -10.75
N PRO A 480 -11.34 -6.27 -11.47
CA PRO A 480 -10.63 -5.60 -12.56
C PRO A 480 -9.30 -4.98 -12.11
N VAL A 481 -9.31 -4.27 -10.98
CA VAL A 481 -8.10 -3.63 -10.42
C VAL A 481 -7.09 -4.68 -9.94
N LEU A 482 -7.55 -5.72 -9.26
CA LEU A 482 -6.67 -6.79 -8.76
C LEU A 482 -6.05 -7.63 -9.89
N LEU A 483 -6.78 -7.82 -11.00
CA LEU A 483 -6.27 -8.53 -12.17
C LEU A 483 -5.25 -7.70 -12.95
N VAL A 484 -5.42 -6.37 -13.01
CA VAL A 484 -4.38 -5.47 -13.54
C VAL A 484 -3.12 -5.55 -12.68
N ALA A 485 -3.25 -5.47 -11.35
CA ALA A 485 -2.12 -5.64 -10.44
C ALA A 485 -1.45 -7.02 -10.60
N ASN A 486 -2.25 -8.08 -10.77
CA ASN A 486 -1.76 -9.43 -11.06
C ASN A 486 -0.93 -9.48 -12.36
N GLY A 487 -1.40 -8.82 -13.42
CA GLY A 487 -0.70 -8.71 -14.69
C GLY A 487 0.60 -7.91 -14.59
N ILE A 488 0.64 -6.83 -13.80
CA ILE A 488 1.87 -6.06 -13.55
C ILE A 488 2.93 -6.93 -12.87
N VAL A 489 2.55 -7.73 -11.86
CA VAL A 489 3.50 -8.65 -11.21
C VAL A 489 4.02 -9.68 -12.22
N SER A 490 3.15 -10.23 -13.08
CA SER A 490 3.58 -11.14 -14.14
C SER A 490 4.57 -10.47 -15.10
N LEU A 491 4.32 -9.22 -15.48
CA LEU A 491 5.21 -8.46 -16.36
C LEU A 491 6.59 -8.24 -15.71
N LEU A 492 6.63 -7.89 -14.42
CA LEU A 492 7.89 -7.71 -13.69
C LEU A 492 8.70 -9.01 -13.62
N LEU A 493 8.04 -10.15 -13.40
CA LEU A 493 8.70 -11.46 -13.43
C LEU A 493 9.25 -11.78 -14.83
N LEU A 494 8.52 -11.45 -15.90
CA LEU A 494 9.00 -11.64 -17.26
C LEU A 494 10.15 -10.68 -17.62
N LEU A 495 10.05 -9.39 -17.30
CA LEU A 495 11.12 -8.42 -17.53
C LEU A 495 12.43 -8.80 -16.81
N ALA A 496 12.34 -9.52 -15.69
CA ALA A 496 13.48 -10.04 -14.94
C ALA A 496 13.97 -11.42 -15.43
N SER A 497 13.35 -12.01 -16.47
CA SER A 497 13.68 -13.37 -16.92
C SER A 497 13.85 -13.55 -18.43
N VAL A 498 13.16 -12.76 -19.26
CA VAL A 498 13.22 -12.86 -20.72
C VAL A 498 13.71 -11.58 -21.37
N THR A 499 14.21 -11.67 -22.61
CA THR A 499 14.70 -10.52 -23.37
C THR A 499 13.56 -9.57 -23.75
N GLY A 500 13.86 -8.28 -23.84
CA GLY A 500 12.88 -7.26 -24.22
C GLY A 500 12.33 -7.47 -25.63
N GLU A 501 13.17 -7.95 -26.55
CA GLU A 501 12.78 -8.32 -27.92
C GLU A 501 11.69 -9.40 -27.91
N SER A 502 11.86 -10.47 -27.13
CA SER A 502 10.87 -11.55 -27.03
C SER A 502 9.50 -11.08 -26.52
N ILE A 503 9.46 -10.12 -25.60
CA ILE A 503 8.19 -9.53 -25.14
C ILE A 503 7.55 -8.70 -26.25
N MET A 504 8.35 -7.92 -27.00
CA MET A 504 7.85 -7.09 -28.09
C MET A 504 7.39 -7.91 -29.30
N ASP A 505 8.01 -9.05 -29.59
CA ASP A 505 7.59 -9.96 -30.66
C ASP A 505 6.17 -10.48 -30.45
N ILE A 506 5.77 -10.65 -29.18
CA ILE A 506 4.44 -11.11 -28.79
C ILE A 506 3.48 -9.94 -28.55
N ALA A 507 3.88 -8.88 -27.84
CA ALA A 507 2.99 -7.76 -27.52
C ALA A 507 2.77 -6.79 -28.70
N GLY A 508 3.65 -6.85 -29.70
CA GLY A 508 3.69 -5.95 -30.85
C GLY A 508 4.49 -4.68 -30.60
N SER A 509 4.85 -4.03 -31.70
CA SER A 509 5.59 -2.76 -31.66
C SER A 509 4.71 -1.61 -31.14
N THR A 510 5.34 -0.63 -30.50
CA THR A 510 4.66 0.58 -30.01
C THR A 510 4.42 1.55 -31.15
N ASN A 511 3.16 1.86 -31.44
CA ASN A 511 2.79 2.69 -32.58
C ASN A 511 1.74 3.76 -32.24
N LEU A 512 1.30 3.87 -30.97
CA LEU A 512 0.23 4.77 -30.57
C LEU A 512 0.55 6.23 -30.91
N HIS A 513 1.78 6.68 -30.61
CA HIS A 513 2.22 8.05 -30.93
C HIS A 513 2.11 8.33 -32.43
N TRP A 514 2.60 7.40 -33.27
CA TRP A 514 2.51 7.50 -34.72
C TRP A 514 1.05 7.52 -35.20
N MET A 515 0.18 6.67 -34.63
CA MET A 515 -1.25 6.64 -34.99
C MET A 515 -1.98 7.92 -34.60
N VAL A 516 -1.65 8.53 -33.46
CA VAL A 516 -2.28 9.78 -33.03
C VAL A 516 -1.77 10.95 -33.88
N VAL A 517 -0.46 11.02 -34.14
CA VAL A 517 0.17 12.15 -34.82
C VAL A 517 0.00 12.13 -36.35
N ASN A 518 0.15 10.96 -36.99
CA ASN A 518 0.17 10.83 -38.45
C ASN A 518 -1.17 10.37 -39.03
N LYS A 519 -1.90 9.50 -38.32
CA LYS A 519 -3.22 9.02 -38.76
C LYS A 519 -4.38 9.82 -38.18
N LEU A 520 -4.10 10.80 -37.31
CA LEU A 520 -5.11 11.61 -36.60
C LEU A 520 -6.18 10.75 -35.93
N SER A 521 -5.80 9.56 -35.45
CA SER A 521 -6.76 8.56 -34.94
C SER A 521 -7.59 9.05 -33.76
N TRP A 522 -7.06 10.00 -32.98
CA TRP A 522 -7.75 10.65 -31.86
C TRP A 522 -8.19 12.09 -32.21
N GLY A 523 -8.11 12.49 -33.47
CA GLY A 523 -8.43 13.82 -33.97
C GLY A 523 -7.25 14.80 -33.98
N ALA A 524 -7.43 15.91 -34.72
CA ALA A 524 -6.39 16.90 -34.96
C ALA A 524 -5.88 17.59 -33.68
N TRP A 525 -6.76 17.79 -32.70
CA TRP A 525 -6.40 18.42 -31.43
C TRP A 525 -5.40 17.56 -30.63
N TRP A 526 -5.71 16.28 -30.43
CA TRP A 526 -4.80 15.36 -29.74
C TRP A 526 -3.50 15.13 -30.52
N ALA A 527 -3.55 15.15 -31.85
CA ALA A 527 -2.34 15.12 -32.67
C ALA A 527 -1.43 16.33 -32.40
N GLY A 528 -2.00 17.52 -32.21
CA GLY A 528 -1.26 18.73 -31.80
C GLY A 528 -0.60 18.55 -30.43
N VAL A 529 -1.36 18.09 -29.44
CA VAL A 529 -0.84 17.81 -28.09
C VAL A 529 0.30 16.78 -28.12
N PHE A 530 0.17 15.70 -28.91
CA PHE A 530 1.21 14.68 -29.04
C PHE A 530 2.45 15.17 -29.81
N ARG A 531 2.34 16.17 -30.69
CA ARG A 531 3.52 16.76 -31.33
C ARG A 531 4.29 17.68 -30.40
N GLU A 532 3.56 18.47 -29.62
CA GLU A 532 4.14 19.58 -28.84
C GLU A 532 4.52 19.17 -27.41
N HIS A 533 3.79 18.24 -26.79
CA HIS A 533 3.87 18.00 -25.34
C HIS A 533 4.13 16.53 -24.94
N ILE A 534 3.94 15.56 -25.84
CA ILE A 534 4.04 14.13 -25.51
C ILE A 534 5.00 13.41 -26.45
N SER A 535 6.21 13.11 -26.00
CA SER A 535 7.22 12.47 -26.84
C SER A 535 6.91 10.98 -27.11
N PRO A 536 7.37 10.41 -28.25
CA PRO A 536 7.30 8.97 -28.50
C PRO A 536 7.94 8.14 -27.38
N GLY A 537 9.04 8.65 -26.79
CA GLY A 537 9.75 8.01 -25.68
C GLY A 537 8.93 7.94 -24.37
N PHE A 538 7.97 8.85 -24.18
CA PHE A 538 7.03 8.80 -23.06
C PHE A 538 5.89 7.80 -23.29
N VAL A 539 5.35 7.74 -24.50
CA VAL A 539 4.21 6.88 -24.83
C VAL A 539 4.61 5.40 -24.91
N ALA A 540 5.77 5.11 -25.50
CA ALA A 540 6.18 3.74 -25.80
C ALA A 540 6.25 2.82 -24.56
N PRO A 541 6.86 3.21 -23.42
CA PRO A 541 6.87 2.36 -22.22
C PRO A 541 5.47 2.06 -21.67
N ILE A 542 4.58 3.06 -21.67
CA ILE A 542 3.20 2.90 -21.20
C ILE A 542 2.43 1.96 -22.13
N GLU A 543 2.55 2.17 -23.44
CA GLU A 543 1.93 1.33 -24.45
C GLU A 543 2.41 -0.13 -24.33
N ARG A 544 3.70 -0.38 -24.09
CA ARG A 544 4.23 -1.75 -23.86
C ARG A 544 3.54 -2.45 -22.70
N VAL A 545 3.39 -1.76 -21.57
CA VAL A 545 2.69 -2.31 -20.40
C VAL A 545 1.23 -2.63 -20.74
N VAL A 546 0.53 -1.69 -21.39
CA VAL A 546 -0.87 -1.86 -21.77
C VAL A 546 -1.06 -3.03 -22.74
N ARG A 547 -0.20 -3.17 -23.75
CA ARG A 547 -0.23 -4.26 -24.73
C ARG A 547 0.01 -5.62 -24.08
N TYR A 548 1.00 -5.71 -23.19
CA TYR A 548 1.24 -6.94 -22.42
C TYR A 548 0.02 -7.30 -21.56
N LEU A 549 -0.53 -6.32 -20.83
CA LEU A 549 -1.72 -6.54 -19.99
C LEU A 549 -2.91 -7.02 -20.82
N ALA A 550 -3.10 -6.49 -22.03
CA ALA A 550 -4.17 -6.92 -22.94
C ALA A 550 -4.07 -8.41 -23.33
N LEU A 551 -2.86 -8.98 -23.38
CA LEU A 551 -2.64 -10.41 -23.62
C LEU A 551 -2.79 -11.27 -22.36
N TYR A 552 -2.33 -10.76 -21.21
CA TYR A 552 -2.34 -11.51 -19.95
C TYR A 552 -3.69 -11.49 -19.21
N LEU A 553 -4.45 -10.40 -19.30
CA LEU A 553 -5.70 -10.23 -18.58
C LEU A 553 -6.78 -11.26 -18.98
N PRO A 554 -6.98 -11.62 -20.26
CA PRO A 554 -7.99 -12.60 -20.64
C PRO A 554 -7.87 -13.97 -19.94
N PRO A 555 -6.72 -14.69 -19.99
CA PRO A 555 -6.60 -15.97 -19.27
C PRO A 555 -6.76 -15.80 -17.76
N SER A 556 -6.29 -14.70 -17.19
CA SER A 556 -6.42 -14.43 -15.74
C SER A 556 -7.87 -14.15 -15.33
N ALA A 557 -8.61 -13.39 -16.15
CA ALA A 557 -10.02 -13.06 -15.94
C ALA A 557 -10.90 -14.31 -16.04
N PHE A 558 -10.73 -15.14 -17.07
CA PHE A 558 -11.44 -16.42 -17.18
C PHE A 558 -11.13 -17.34 -16.01
N LEU A 559 -9.86 -17.41 -15.59
CA LEU A 559 -9.46 -18.22 -14.43
C LEU A 559 -10.08 -17.70 -13.13
N ALA A 560 -10.15 -16.39 -12.93
CA ALA A 560 -10.80 -15.80 -11.75
C ALA A 560 -12.29 -16.15 -11.67
N VAL A 561 -13.01 -16.06 -12.80
CA VAL A 561 -14.43 -16.45 -12.88
C VAL A 561 -14.60 -17.95 -12.63
N ALA A 562 -13.76 -18.79 -13.24
CA ALA A 562 -13.78 -20.24 -13.03
C ALA A 562 -13.49 -20.63 -11.57
N LEU A 563 -12.53 -19.96 -10.92
CA LEU A 563 -12.20 -20.19 -9.51
C LEU A 563 -13.34 -19.81 -8.57
N LEU A 564 -14.08 -18.73 -8.87
CA LEU A 564 -15.29 -18.34 -8.13
C LEU A 564 -16.42 -19.36 -8.31
N ALA A 565 -16.59 -19.90 -9.52
CA ALA A 565 -17.64 -20.86 -9.84
C ALA A 565 -17.39 -22.28 -9.27
N ALA A 566 -16.14 -22.74 -9.22
CA ALA A 566 -15.79 -24.14 -8.97
C ALA A 566 -15.70 -24.60 -7.49
N LYS A 567 -16.24 -23.85 -6.52
CA LYS A 567 -16.20 -24.27 -5.09
C LYS A 567 -17.29 -25.30 -4.73
N PRO A 568 -16.93 -26.47 -4.15
CA PRO A 568 -17.84 -27.59 -3.92
C PRO A 568 -18.91 -27.37 -2.82
N GLU A 569 -18.78 -26.36 -1.96
CA GLU A 569 -19.73 -26.07 -0.86
C GLU A 569 -20.63 -24.84 -1.10
N SER A 570 -20.79 -24.38 -2.34
CA SER A 570 -21.39 -23.05 -2.59
C SER A 570 -22.92 -23.00 -2.56
N SER A 571 -23.46 -22.18 -1.64
CA SER A 571 -24.81 -21.62 -1.69
C SER A 571 -25.01 -20.78 -2.97
N ALA A 572 -26.27 -20.63 -3.40
CA ALA A 572 -26.68 -19.91 -4.62
C ALA A 572 -26.02 -18.52 -4.81
N GLY A 573 -25.67 -17.83 -3.72
CA GLY A 573 -25.06 -16.50 -3.74
C GLY A 573 -23.69 -16.42 -4.46
N ARG A 574 -22.84 -17.46 -4.40
CA ARG A 574 -21.50 -17.37 -5.02
C ARG A 574 -21.49 -17.64 -6.53
N ARG A 575 -22.46 -18.41 -7.04
CA ARG A 575 -22.66 -18.55 -8.50
C ARG A 575 -23.11 -17.23 -9.11
N LEU A 576 -23.96 -16.49 -8.38
CA LEU A 576 -24.35 -15.13 -8.75
C LEU A 576 -23.15 -14.18 -8.74
N ASP A 577 -22.22 -14.31 -7.79
CA ASP A 577 -21.00 -13.49 -7.76
C ASP A 577 -20.06 -13.78 -8.94
N ALA A 578 -19.93 -15.04 -9.36
CA ALA A 578 -19.17 -15.40 -10.56
C ALA A 578 -19.82 -14.83 -11.83
N LEU A 579 -21.15 -14.85 -11.92
CA LEU A 579 -21.89 -14.24 -13.03
C LEU A 579 -21.72 -12.72 -13.06
N LYS A 580 -21.81 -12.05 -11.90
CA LYS A 580 -21.54 -10.61 -11.76
C LYS A 580 -20.10 -10.27 -12.12
N ALA A 581 -19.13 -11.09 -11.68
CA ALA A 581 -17.72 -10.94 -12.06
C ALA A 581 -17.53 -11.05 -13.57
N GLY A 582 -18.15 -12.06 -14.20
CA GLY A 582 -18.16 -12.20 -15.65
C GLY A 582 -18.69 -10.95 -16.35
N LEU A 583 -19.86 -10.45 -15.93
CA LEU A 583 -20.46 -9.23 -16.50
C LEU A 583 -19.58 -7.99 -16.35
N VAL A 584 -18.96 -7.78 -15.19
CA VAL A 584 -18.06 -6.64 -14.93
C VAL A 584 -16.76 -6.76 -15.75
N LEU A 585 -16.31 -7.96 -16.06
CA LEU A 585 -15.09 -8.21 -16.83
C LEU A 585 -15.32 -8.18 -18.35
N LEU A 586 -16.56 -8.24 -18.84
CA LEU A 586 -16.85 -8.18 -20.28
C LEU A 586 -16.28 -6.94 -20.98
N PRO A 587 -16.45 -5.70 -20.47
CA PRO A 587 -15.83 -4.52 -21.09
C PRO A 587 -14.30 -4.59 -21.11
N LEU A 588 -13.70 -5.18 -20.06
CA LEU A 588 -12.25 -5.37 -19.98
C LEU A 588 -11.76 -6.39 -21.01
N LEU A 589 -12.46 -7.51 -21.16
CA LEU A 589 -12.17 -8.53 -22.17
C LEU A 589 -12.31 -7.99 -23.60
N TRP A 590 -13.35 -7.18 -23.85
CA TRP A 590 -13.50 -6.47 -25.12
C TRP A 590 -12.32 -5.52 -25.38
N LEU A 591 -11.94 -4.72 -24.38
CA LEU A 591 -10.81 -3.80 -24.50
C LEU A 591 -9.48 -4.54 -24.75
N CYS A 592 -9.27 -5.68 -24.09
CA CYS A 592 -8.12 -6.54 -24.32
C CYS A 592 -8.07 -7.04 -25.77
N LYS A 593 -9.21 -7.48 -26.32
CA LYS A 593 -9.32 -7.88 -27.73
C LYS A 593 -9.01 -6.72 -28.68
N ALA A 594 -9.57 -5.54 -28.40
CA ALA A 594 -9.33 -4.35 -29.22
C ALA A 594 -7.84 -3.98 -29.26
N ILE A 595 -7.17 -3.96 -28.11
CA ILE A 595 -5.74 -3.60 -28.02
C ILE A 595 -4.84 -4.68 -28.62
N ALA A 596 -5.10 -5.95 -28.33
CA ALA A 596 -4.23 -7.06 -28.72
C ALA A 596 -4.42 -7.51 -30.17
N PHE A 597 -5.63 -7.39 -30.73
CA PHE A 597 -5.96 -7.88 -32.07
C PHE A 597 -6.28 -6.75 -33.07
N ASP A 598 -7.08 -5.76 -32.69
CA ASP A 598 -7.56 -4.76 -33.66
C ASP A 598 -6.61 -3.57 -33.83
N TRP A 599 -5.94 -3.15 -32.75
CA TRP A 599 -5.04 -1.98 -32.70
C TRP A 599 -3.57 -2.37 -32.53
N SER A 600 -3.25 -3.64 -32.67
CA SER A 600 -1.89 -4.16 -32.66
C SER A 600 -1.19 -3.92 -33.99
N SER A 601 0.07 -3.53 -33.92
CA SER A 601 0.97 -3.42 -35.07
C SER A 601 1.98 -4.54 -35.01
N THR A 602 1.48 -5.76 -35.16
CA THR A 602 2.29 -6.98 -35.24
C THR A 602 1.71 -7.91 -36.29
N ASP A 603 2.51 -8.11 -37.32
CA ASP A 603 2.27 -9.07 -38.38
C ASP A 603 2.24 -10.49 -37.80
N ASN A 604 2.99 -10.75 -36.72
CA ASN A 604 3.05 -12.06 -36.09
C ASN A 604 1.74 -12.48 -35.39
N LEU A 605 0.90 -11.56 -34.93
CA LEU A 605 -0.39 -11.91 -34.28
C LEU A 605 -1.56 -11.75 -35.25
N ASN A 606 -1.60 -10.65 -36.00
CA ASN A 606 -2.77 -10.31 -36.81
C ASN A 606 -2.90 -11.22 -38.04
N GLU A 607 -1.79 -11.66 -38.62
CA GLU A 607 -1.79 -12.64 -39.72
C GLU A 607 -2.12 -14.06 -39.24
N LEU A 608 -1.83 -14.37 -37.96
CA LEU A 608 -2.07 -15.68 -37.37
C LEU A 608 -3.52 -15.90 -36.97
N ILE A 609 -4.25 -14.86 -36.60
CA ILE A 609 -5.64 -14.98 -36.14
C ILE A 609 -6.57 -15.15 -37.34
N ALA A 610 -7.44 -16.16 -37.31
CA ALA A 610 -8.38 -16.39 -38.39
C ALA A 610 -9.34 -15.18 -38.56
N PRO A 611 -9.61 -14.76 -39.80
CA PRO A 611 -10.60 -13.72 -40.08
C PRO A 611 -12.02 -14.15 -39.65
N ASN A 612 -12.95 -13.19 -39.62
CA ASN A 612 -14.35 -13.47 -39.26
C ASN A 612 -14.97 -14.50 -40.22
N GLY A 613 -15.41 -15.65 -39.69
CA GLY A 613 -16.06 -16.70 -40.47
C GLY A 613 -17.54 -16.42 -40.75
N ALA A 614 -18.19 -17.30 -41.53
CA ALA A 614 -19.59 -17.16 -41.98
C ALA A 614 -20.64 -17.04 -40.84
N PHE A 615 -20.31 -17.52 -39.63
CA PHE A 615 -21.18 -17.45 -38.44
C PHE A 615 -20.94 -16.18 -37.58
N GLY A 616 -20.13 -15.22 -38.03
CA GLY A 616 -19.88 -13.96 -37.32
C GLY A 616 -18.94 -14.07 -36.10
N LEU A 617 -18.51 -15.28 -35.72
CA LEU A 617 -17.47 -15.52 -34.72
C LEU A 617 -16.11 -15.60 -35.43
N GLY A 618 -15.26 -14.57 -35.29
CA GLY A 618 -13.89 -14.60 -35.80
C GLY A 618 -12.92 -15.42 -34.96
N GLY A 619 -11.68 -15.58 -35.46
CA GLY A 619 -10.64 -16.36 -34.79
C GLY A 619 -10.41 -15.96 -33.33
N GLY A 620 -10.52 -14.66 -33.02
CA GLY A 620 -10.44 -14.16 -31.65
C GLY A 620 -11.49 -14.74 -30.69
N ALA A 621 -12.71 -15.05 -31.16
CA ALA A 621 -13.74 -15.68 -30.34
C ALA A 621 -13.40 -17.14 -30.00
N TYR A 622 -12.89 -17.92 -30.98
CA TYR A 622 -12.42 -19.29 -30.75
C TYR A 622 -11.24 -19.34 -29.79
N LEU A 623 -10.31 -18.39 -29.91
CA LEU A 623 -9.18 -18.26 -28.97
C LEU A 623 -9.66 -17.90 -27.55
N TYR A 624 -10.63 -17.00 -27.40
CA TYR A 624 -11.20 -16.69 -26.07
C TYR A 624 -11.94 -17.87 -25.47
N LEU A 625 -12.67 -18.66 -26.28
CA LEU A 625 -13.30 -19.89 -25.83
C LEU A 625 -12.26 -20.93 -25.39
N LEU A 626 -11.14 -21.05 -26.13
CA LEU A 626 -10.02 -21.90 -25.75
C LEU A 626 -9.44 -21.47 -24.38
N LEU A 627 -9.20 -20.18 -24.17
CA LEU A 627 -8.75 -19.65 -22.89
C LEU A 627 -9.77 -19.92 -21.76
N GLY A 628 -11.06 -19.78 -22.05
CA GLY A 628 -12.14 -20.09 -21.10
C GLY A 628 -12.17 -21.55 -20.66
N ILE A 629 -12.07 -22.50 -21.61
CA ILE A 629 -12.02 -23.93 -21.30
C ILE A 629 -10.74 -24.29 -20.55
N ALA A 630 -9.59 -23.73 -20.97
CA ALA A 630 -8.32 -23.90 -20.28
C ALA A 630 -8.41 -23.40 -18.82
N ALA A 631 -9.04 -22.25 -18.59
CA ALA A 631 -9.24 -21.69 -17.26
C ALA A 631 -10.14 -22.57 -16.36
N VAL A 632 -11.23 -23.12 -16.90
CA VAL A 632 -12.13 -24.04 -16.17
C VAL A 632 -11.39 -25.33 -15.80
N ASN A 633 -10.66 -25.93 -16.75
CA ASN A 633 -9.87 -27.13 -16.52
C ASN A 633 -8.78 -26.89 -15.45
N MET A 634 -8.04 -25.79 -15.58
CA MET A 634 -7.01 -25.38 -14.61
C MET A 634 -7.58 -25.15 -13.21
N ALA A 635 -8.74 -24.49 -13.12
CA ALA A 635 -9.44 -24.28 -11.85
C ALA A 635 -9.90 -25.62 -11.23
N ALA A 636 -10.42 -26.56 -12.01
CA ALA A 636 -10.83 -27.88 -11.54
C ALA A 636 -9.63 -28.67 -10.97
N LEU A 637 -8.52 -28.74 -11.72
CA LEU A 637 -7.29 -29.41 -11.28
C LEU A 637 -6.67 -28.74 -10.04
N GLY A 638 -6.56 -27.41 -10.04
CA GLY A 638 -5.98 -26.64 -8.94
C GLY A 638 -6.83 -26.65 -7.66
N GLN A 639 -8.16 -26.80 -7.80
CA GLN A 639 -9.09 -26.82 -6.68
C GLN A 639 -9.40 -28.22 -6.13
N ALA A 640 -9.15 -29.29 -6.89
CA ALA A 640 -9.35 -30.67 -6.46
C ALA A 640 -8.77 -30.95 -5.06
N ALA A 641 -9.63 -31.36 -4.13
CA ALA A 641 -9.29 -31.59 -2.73
C ALA A 641 -9.38 -33.06 -2.29
N SER A 642 -9.94 -33.93 -3.13
CA SER A 642 -10.06 -35.37 -2.89
C SER A 642 -9.56 -36.17 -4.09
N PRO A 643 -9.15 -37.43 -3.91
CA PRO A 643 -8.74 -38.30 -5.03
C PRO A 643 -9.82 -38.42 -6.11
N ARG A 644 -11.10 -38.49 -5.70
CA ARG A 644 -12.24 -38.50 -6.63
C ARG A 644 -12.36 -37.19 -7.42
N ALA A 645 -12.23 -36.05 -6.76
CA ALA A 645 -12.26 -34.75 -7.44
C ALA A 645 -11.07 -34.59 -8.41
N LEU A 646 -9.90 -35.13 -8.04
CA LEU A 646 -8.73 -35.15 -8.91
C LEU A 646 -8.94 -36.05 -10.14
N ALA A 647 -9.52 -37.23 -9.96
CA ALA A 647 -9.85 -38.14 -11.06
C ALA A 647 -10.87 -37.51 -12.02
N VAL A 648 -11.89 -36.83 -11.50
CA VAL A 648 -12.87 -36.10 -12.33
C VAL A 648 -12.20 -34.94 -13.07
N ALA A 649 -11.34 -34.17 -12.42
CA ALA A 649 -10.59 -33.09 -13.07
C ALA A 649 -9.64 -33.63 -14.15
N ALA A 650 -8.98 -34.76 -13.91
CA ALA A 650 -8.12 -35.43 -14.89
C ALA A 650 -8.93 -35.94 -16.10
N LEU A 651 -10.11 -36.53 -15.86
CA LEU A 651 -11.02 -36.92 -16.95
C LEU A 651 -11.47 -35.71 -17.76
N LEU A 652 -11.82 -34.59 -17.10
CA LEU A 652 -12.12 -33.33 -17.77
C LEU A 652 -10.94 -32.86 -18.63
N THR A 653 -9.70 -32.96 -18.12
CA THR A 653 -8.51 -32.62 -18.90
C THR A 653 -8.40 -33.44 -20.18
N VAL A 654 -8.61 -34.76 -20.11
CA VAL A 654 -8.59 -35.66 -21.28
C VAL A 654 -9.66 -35.25 -22.29
N LEU A 655 -10.89 -34.96 -21.83
CA LEU A 655 -11.98 -34.51 -22.70
C LEU A 655 -11.71 -33.14 -23.33
N CYS A 656 -10.96 -32.26 -22.65
CA CYS A 656 -10.57 -30.96 -23.17
C CYS A 656 -9.48 -31.02 -24.24
N LEU A 657 -8.72 -32.11 -24.39
CA LEU A 657 -7.65 -32.22 -25.40
C LEU A 657 -8.16 -32.12 -26.86
N PRO A 658 -9.16 -32.91 -27.31
CA PRO A 658 -9.68 -32.77 -28.67
C PRO A 658 -10.40 -31.43 -28.88
N VAL A 659 -11.09 -30.93 -27.86
CA VAL A 659 -11.79 -29.64 -27.93
C VAL A 659 -10.80 -28.49 -28.04
N SER A 660 -9.69 -28.51 -27.29
CA SER A 660 -8.69 -27.45 -27.34
C SER A 660 -7.98 -27.42 -28.69
N TRP A 661 -7.70 -28.58 -29.29
CA TRP A 661 -7.18 -28.68 -30.65
C TRP A 661 -8.14 -28.06 -31.66
N PHE A 662 -9.41 -28.44 -31.62
CA PHE A 662 -10.44 -27.89 -32.51
C PHE A 662 -10.52 -26.36 -32.41
N LEU A 663 -10.54 -25.81 -31.19
CA LEU A 663 -10.61 -24.37 -30.97
C LEU A 663 -9.35 -23.63 -31.43
N LEU A 664 -8.17 -24.22 -31.26
CA LEU A 664 -6.93 -23.67 -31.79
C LEU A 664 -6.97 -23.59 -33.31
N THR A 665 -7.32 -24.68 -33.99
CA THR A 665 -7.36 -24.76 -35.46
C THR A 665 -8.40 -23.83 -36.07
N LYS A 666 -9.50 -23.55 -35.36
CA LYS A 666 -10.49 -22.55 -35.79
C LYS A 666 -10.13 -21.11 -35.41
N GLY A 667 -9.30 -20.94 -34.38
CA GLY A 667 -8.81 -19.64 -33.93
C GLY A 667 -7.68 -19.08 -34.81
N LEU A 668 -6.88 -19.97 -35.41
CA LEU A 668 -5.73 -19.62 -36.24
C LEU A 668 -6.03 -19.68 -37.74
N SER A 669 -5.36 -18.83 -38.52
CA SER A 669 -5.54 -18.75 -39.97
C SER A 669 -5.15 -20.07 -40.66
N PRO A 670 -5.96 -20.58 -41.61
CA PRO A 670 -5.61 -21.79 -42.36
C PRO A 670 -4.46 -21.57 -43.34
N ALA A 671 -4.19 -20.32 -43.74
CA ALA A 671 -3.10 -19.97 -44.65
C ALA A 671 -2.49 -18.62 -44.23
N VAL A 672 -1.18 -18.62 -44.04
CA VAL A 672 -0.33 -17.48 -43.69
C VAL A 672 0.82 -17.48 -44.69
N GLU A 673 0.97 -16.39 -45.44
CA GLU A 673 2.05 -16.22 -46.40
C GLU A 673 3.21 -15.51 -45.71
N LYS A 674 4.34 -16.21 -45.54
CA LYS A 674 5.57 -15.61 -44.99
C LYS A 674 6.80 -16.14 -45.72
N TYR A 675 7.66 -15.22 -46.15
CA TYR A 675 8.91 -15.53 -46.88
C TYR A 675 8.68 -16.32 -48.19
N GLY A 676 7.58 -16.05 -48.89
CA GLY A 676 7.24 -16.71 -50.17
C GLY A 676 6.68 -18.13 -50.04
N MET A 677 6.30 -18.56 -48.82
CA MET A 677 5.76 -19.89 -48.53
C MET A 677 4.43 -19.78 -47.76
N PHE A 678 3.51 -20.72 -47.99
CA PHE A 678 2.21 -20.81 -47.31
C PHE A 678 2.24 -21.82 -46.16
N TYR A 679 1.89 -21.38 -44.95
CA TYR A 679 1.77 -22.23 -43.76
C TYR A 679 0.39 -22.08 -43.12
N SER A 680 -0.11 -23.11 -42.44
CA SER A 680 -1.21 -22.89 -41.49
C SER A 680 -0.68 -22.15 -40.26
N GLY A 681 -1.52 -21.37 -39.59
CA GLY A 681 -1.12 -20.68 -38.35
C GLY A 681 -0.70 -21.65 -37.24
N VAL A 682 -1.26 -22.86 -37.24
CA VAL A 682 -0.84 -23.94 -36.31
C VAL A 682 0.57 -24.43 -36.64
N GLN A 683 0.88 -24.65 -37.91
CA GLN A 683 2.23 -25.02 -38.36
C GLN A 683 3.24 -23.92 -38.02
N PHE A 684 2.85 -22.65 -38.21
CA PHE A 684 3.70 -21.51 -37.85
C PHE A 684 4.04 -21.48 -36.35
N LEU A 685 3.09 -21.84 -35.49
CA LEU A 685 3.26 -21.76 -34.03
C LEU A 685 3.93 -23.01 -33.42
N LEU A 686 3.70 -24.20 -33.97
CA LEU A 686 4.16 -25.48 -33.41
C LEU A 686 5.22 -26.20 -34.26
N GLY A 687 5.51 -25.69 -35.46
CA GLY A 687 6.56 -26.20 -36.34
C GLY A 687 7.96 -25.95 -35.76
N PRO A 688 8.95 -26.79 -36.13
CA PRO A 688 10.33 -26.63 -35.67
C PRO A 688 11.01 -25.43 -36.36
N ASP A 689 10.69 -25.20 -37.63
CA ASP A 689 11.18 -24.09 -38.44
C ASP A 689 10.17 -23.72 -39.55
N ARG A 690 10.59 -22.79 -40.41
CA ARG A 690 9.83 -22.28 -41.56
C ARG A 690 10.26 -22.95 -42.87
N LYS A 691 10.78 -24.18 -42.81
CA LYS A 691 11.28 -24.92 -43.99
C LYS A 691 10.67 -26.32 -44.06
N GLU A 692 10.45 -26.96 -42.92
CA GLU A 692 9.89 -28.30 -42.81
C GLU A 692 8.45 -28.28 -42.27
N ALA A 693 7.48 -28.64 -43.13
CA ALA A 693 6.10 -28.83 -42.71
C ALA A 693 5.95 -30.15 -41.94
N LEU A 694 5.30 -30.12 -40.78
CA LEU A 694 5.05 -31.32 -39.98
C LEU A 694 3.67 -31.92 -40.32
N PRO A 695 3.50 -33.25 -40.24
CA PRO A 695 2.20 -33.87 -40.32
C PRO A 695 1.26 -33.35 -39.21
N GLU A 696 -0.03 -33.20 -39.53
CA GLU A 696 -1.04 -32.65 -38.60
C GLU A 696 -1.07 -33.40 -37.27
N PHE A 697 -0.93 -34.73 -37.28
CA PHE A 697 -0.88 -35.56 -36.09
C PHE A 697 0.28 -35.18 -35.14
N VAL A 698 1.45 -34.79 -35.69
CA VAL A 698 2.60 -34.36 -34.89
C VAL A 698 2.33 -32.99 -34.26
N LEU A 699 1.72 -32.06 -35.01
CA LEU A 699 1.30 -30.76 -34.49
C LEU A 699 0.27 -30.91 -33.37
N GLN A 700 -0.69 -31.83 -33.54
CA GLN A 700 -1.70 -32.16 -32.54
C GLN A 700 -1.05 -32.69 -31.26
N LEU A 701 -0.08 -33.61 -31.36
CA LEU A 701 0.65 -34.12 -30.19
C LEU A 701 1.44 -33.00 -29.47
N ARG A 702 2.12 -32.12 -30.22
CA ARG A 702 2.84 -30.97 -29.66
C ARG A 702 1.89 -30.02 -28.92
N TRP A 703 0.72 -29.74 -29.50
CA TRP A 703 -0.31 -28.94 -28.87
C TRP A 703 -0.84 -29.59 -27.59
N MET A 704 -1.15 -30.88 -27.62
CA MET A 704 -1.63 -31.61 -26.45
C MET A 704 -0.61 -31.57 -25.31
N ALA A 705 0.68 -31.74 -25.61
CA ALA A 705 1.75 -31.61 -24.63
C ALA A 705 1.82 -30.20 -24.03
N LEU A 706 1.74 -29.16 -24.86
CA LEU A 706 1.76 -27.76 -24.41
C LEU A 706 0.53 -27.42 -23.56
N TYR A 707 -0.66 -27.85 -24.00
CA TYR A 707 -1.90 -27.66 -23.26
C TYR A 707 -1.82 -28.35 -21.89
N LEU A 708 -1.40 -29.61 -21.83
CA LEU A 708 -1.22 -30.35 -20.57
C LEU A 708 -0.21 -29.67 -19.65
N GLY A 709 0.93 -29.24 -20.18
CA GLY A 709 1.95 -28.49 -19.43
C GLY A 709 1.37 -27.23 -18.79
N LEU A 710 0.62 -26.43 -19.56
CA LEU A 710 -0.05 -25.23 -19.06
C LEU A 710 -1.05 -25.56 -17.94
N GLN A 711 -1.86 -26.61 -18.11
CA GLN A 711 -2.83 -27.03 -17.08
C GLN A 711 -2.13 -27.44 -15.78
N LEU A 712 -1.07 -28.24 -15.88
CA LEU A 712 -0.32 -28.74 -14.72
C LEU A 712 0.39 -27.60 -13.97
N VAL A 713 1.07 -26.70 -14.68
CA VAL A 713 1.81 -25.58 -14.09
C VAL A 713 0.85 -24.58 -13.45
N GLY A 714 -0.23 -24.21 -14.14
CA GLY A 714 -1.25 -23.32 -13.58
C GLY A 714 -1.95 -23.92 -12.36
N ALA A 715 -2.31 -25.20 -12.40
CA ALA A 715 -2.89 -25.91 -11.26
C ALA A 715 -1.90 -26.03 -10.09
N ALA A 716 -0.61 -26.25 -10.35
CA ALA A 716 0.44 -26.24 -9.34
C ALA A 716 0.56 -24.86 -8.69
N GLY A 717 0.55 -23.78 -9.47
CA GLY A 717 0.51 -22.41 -8.97
C GLY A 717 -0.67 -22.14 -8.02
N ILE A 718 -1.88 -22.57 -8.41
CA ILE A 718 -3.08 -22.49 -7.56
C ILE A 718 -2.88 -23.26 -6.25
N ARG A 719 -2.38 -24.50 -6.30
CA ARG A 719 -2.18 -25.34 -5.12
C ARG A 719 -1.10 -24.79 -4.18
N LEU A 720 0.00 -24.28 -4.73
CA LEU A 720 1.05 -23.62 -3.96
C LEU A 720 0.49 -22.39 -3.24
N ALA A 721 -0.20 -21.51 -3.97
CA ALA A 721 -0.82 -20.33 -3.37
C ALA A 721 -1.84 -20.71 -2.28
N ARG A 722 -2.67 -21.74 -2.51
CA ARG A 722 -3.57 -22.30 -1.48
C ARG A 722 -2.79 -22.74 -0.25
N SER A 723 -1.75 -23.55 -0.42
CA SER A 723 -0.99 -24.12 0.71
C SER A 723 -0.26 -23.07 1.55
N VAL A 724 0.34 -22.07 0.89
CA VAL A 724 1.12 -20.99 1.53
C VAL A 724 0.21 -19.96 2.20
N PHE A 725 -0.89 -19.59 1.53
CA PHE A 725 -1.72 -18.49 2.00
C PHE A 725 -2.98 -18.94 2.75
N TRP A 726 -3.46 -20.19 2.62
CA TRP A 726 -4.78 -20.60 3.13
C TRP A 726 -5.00 -22.11 3.42
N ARG A 727 -5.09 -22.53 4.69
CA ARG A 727 -5.73 -23.80 5.09
C ARG A 727 -6.84 -23.60 6.12
N GLY A 728 -8.08 -23.44 5.66
CA GLY A 728 -9.28 -23.64 6.49
C GLY A 728 -9.72 -25.09 6.45
N GLN A 729 -9.64 -25.73 7.62
CA GLN A 729 -10.25 -27.01 8.04
C GLN A 729 -10.27 -28.17 7.03
N ALA A 730 -9.47 -29.19 7.31
CA ALA A 730 -9.82 -30.57 6.99
C ALA A 730 -9.36 -31.45 8.15
N THR A 731 -10.22 -32.40 8.53
CA THR A 731 -10.11 -33.41 9.60
C THR A 731 -10.46 -32.97 11.02
N LEU A 732 -11.76 -32.83 11.30
CA LEU A 732 -12.29 -33.30 12.59
C LEU A 732 -12.63 -34.78 12.40
N THR A 733 -11.82 -35.65 12.97
CA THR A 733 -12.18 -37.04 13.26
C THR A 733 -13.43 -37.05 14.16
N PRO A 734 -14.43 -37.93 13.92
CA PRO A 734 -15.52 -38.08 14.86
C PRO A 734 -14.97 -38.75 16.14
N LEU A 735 -15.04 -38.05 17.26
CA LEU A 735 -14.81 -38.65 18.59
C LEU A 735 -15.92 -39.66 18.88
N PRO A 736 -15.61 -40.77 19.58
CA PRO A 736 -16.55 -41.87 19.81
C PRO A 736 -17.74 -41.45 20.67
N GLN A 737 -18.93 -41.95 20.33
CA GLN A 737 -20.18 -41.72 21.05
C GLN A 737 -20.09 -42.30 22.47
N GLY A 738 -19.87 -41.43 23.46
CA GLY A 738 -20.08 -41.73 24.88
C GLY A 738 -21.56 -41.61 25.24
N SER A 739 -22.18 -42.76 25.47
CA SER A 739 -23.40 -43.02 26.26
C SER A 739 -24.16 -41.82 26.84
N ARG A 740 -25.31 -41.48 26.24
CA ARG A 740 -26.42 -40.86 26.97
C ARG A 740 -27.48 -41.93 27.21
N GLN A 741 -27.59 -42.38 28.45
CA GLN A 741 -28.74 -43.12 28.94
C GLN A 741 -29.97 -42.19 28.87
N ALA A 742 -31.04 -42.70 28.25
CA ALA A 742 -32.35 -42.10 28.23
C ALA A 742 -33.05 -42.30 29.58
N PRO A 743 -33.93 -41.38 30.03
CA PRO A 743 -34.98 -41.74 30.97
C PRO A 743 -36.20 -42.23 30.18
N THR A 744 -36.58 -43.48 30.47
CA THR A 744 -37.75 -44.19 29.98
C THR A 744 -39.06 -43.58 30.50
N ARG A 745 -40.09 -43.66 29.65
CA ARG A 745 -41.53 -43.38 29.90
C ARG A 745 -42.07 -43.98 31.22
N TRP A 746 -43.07 -43.36 31.85
CA TRP A 746 -44.51 -43.71 31.76
C TRP A 746 -45.38 -42.98 32.82
N SER A 747 -46.47 -42.37 32.32
CA SER A 747 -47.84 -42.21 32.88
C SER A 747 -48.10 -41.70 34.31
N LEU A 748 -48.88 -40.61 34.45
CA LEU A 748 -50.30 -40.64 34.89
C LEU A 748 -50.92 -39.23 35.03
N PHE A 749 -52.03 -39.04 34.31
CA PHE A 749 -53.26 -38.28 34.59
C PHE A 749 -53.31 -37.05 35.56
N LEU A 750 -54.03 -36.03 35.05
CA LEU A 750 -54.88 -35.00 35.71
C LEU A 750 -54.25 -33.66 36.16
N SER A 751 -54.82 -32.60 35.58
CA SER A 751 -54.85 -31.19 36.03
C SER A 751 -56.17 -30.95 36.80
N PRO A 752 -56.48 -29.80 37.44
CA PRO A 752 -55.66 -28.75 38.07
C PRO A 752 -56.09 -28.52 39.55
N GLY A 753 -55.34 -27.75 40.35
CA GLY A 753 -55.94 -27.17 41.55
C GLY A 753 -55.01 -26.50 42.56
N LYS A 754 -55.17 -25.18 42.67
CA LYS A 754 -55.13 -24.35 43.89
C LYS A 754 -53.88 -24.37 44.78
N GLY A 755 -53.36 -23.17 45.05
CA GLY A 755 -52.80 -22.83 46.36
C GLY A 755 -51.41 -22.22 46.32
N ASN A 756 -51.37 -20.89 46.38
CA ASN A 756 -50.39 -20.16 47.21
C ASN A 756 -50.48 -20.73 48.66
N PRO A 757 -49.50 -20.60 49.59
CA PRO A 757 -48.50 -19.52 49.66
C PRO A 757 -47.12 -19.83 50.33
N ILE A 758 -46.24 -18.81 50.32
CA ILE A 758 -45.22 -18.46 51.36
C ILE A 758 -44.06 -19.45 51.63
N ARG A 759 -42.85 -19.12 51.18
CA ARG A 759 -41.79 -18.42 51.95
C ARG A 759 -40.68 -17.92 51.03
#